data_AF-A0A433RUJ6-F1
#
_entry.id   AF-A0A433RUJ6-F1
#
_cell.length_a   1.000
_cell.length_b   1.000
_cell.length_c   1.000
_cell.angle_alpha   90.00
_cell.angle_beta   90.00
_cell.angle_gamma   90.00
#
_symmetry.space_group_name_H-M   'P 1'
#
loop_
_entity.id
_entity.type
_entity.pdbx_description
1 polymer ?
#
loop_
_entity_poly.entity_id
_entity_poly.type
_entity_poly.pdbx_seq_one_letter_code
_entity_poly.pdbx_strand_id
1 'polypeptide(L)'
;MTNYDETANEQLQPTEVEETVENSLVDRELKIQKELQELTLRSEQMKSKEEQLELERQLLLQEKQVLQEKMLENQQLSSELASRQLELEEKEAEERVQFINIKLAEADRLKVELEKSLDAKREEIENKKEKLVKEFDKKREELEKSYITIEKDFTLRKQALEKDISSYRKTRLKELEQEYNTEYKLVQQRLEQFRKDIEEIILEKEQLIDQSLKALKADRLMFEKERQALQKTEEDIRQKEIDLTSRENALRMEQQLLKSDQEVLEERVAREIQSRLEEKDLEVEQVKVNNSRLLTRINMMQQEIAEHNENRIRLGNRTLEDLLREIEESQKEIVDLRQELNVRPDQQVVTLLEEKSRRYDDLHTQYLEASRKLHELEMAKHGYETSVAQLQIQRQNYEMEVKRREVIELQIQKYEEEVNRLKAIHEQPEEVKARRGVIEEPYFEMKKMLKTSQSVSEMQWLKFIIHQCEKSGMKFNKRLLIAFHTALKTAEYSPLTVLAGVSGTGKSELPRLYTRFGGLYYLPLPVQPDWDSPQSLFGYFNSVDNRFNATPLIRSMVQFQQQTNERTEATSLKDGVLLVLLDEMNLAHVELYFSELLSKLELRRANPDPVFIDIDLGAGMDKLKVELSRNVLWVGTMNEDETTKSLSDKVIDRGNLISFPRPTTFEDRKNASLEKASPKIPLEMWNGWLAQQVIFEDELAKYKTALEEINGYLEVVGRALGHRVWQSVQNYIGHHPLVIVANENEDEDALNKAIQSAFEEAIVHKVMPKLRGIEVEGTAYTECLSPIEEKLQEVAPGLVEDFNLAISNAYGVFIWRSAKYLENEIIIETQAKSEDSTESNE
;
A
#
# COMPACT_ATOMS: atom_id res chain seq x y z
N MET A 1 -48.04 121.17 82.79
CA MET A 1 -48.35 121.36 81.36
C MET A 1 -48.27 119.99 80.72
N THR A 2 -49.34 119.34 80.32
CA THR A 2 -50.74 119.73 80.12
C THR A 2 -51.53 118.42 80.20
N ASN A 3 -52.38 118.28 81.23
CA ASN A 3 -53.84 118.44 81.13
C ASN A 3 -54.47 117.08 80.80
N TYR A 4 -55.52 116.56 81.43
CA TYR A 4 -56.71 117.05 82.14
C TYR A 4 -57.38 115.70 82.54
N ASP A 5 -58.26 115.53 83.51
CA ASP A 5 -59.00 116.36 84.43
C ASP A 5 -59.77 115.35 85.31
N GLU A 6 -60.11 115.77 86.52
CA GLU A 6 -61.46 115.61 87.11
C GLU A 6 -62.08 114.19 87.22
N THR A 7 -62.74 113.81 88.31
CA THR A 7 -63.38 114.59 89.36
C THR A 7 -63.80 113.64 90.48
N ALA A 8 -63.80 114.23 91.68
CA ALA A 8 -64.79 114.15 92.73
C ALA A 8 -65.45 112.78 93.06
N ASN A 9 -65.27 112.20 94.26
CA ASN A 9 -65.71 112.74 95.55
C ASN A 9 -67.23 112.92 95.57
N GLU A 10 -67.95 112.09 96.33
CA GLU A 10 -68.87 112.55 97.38
C GLU A 10 -69.81 111.45 97.89
N GLN A 11 -70.03 111.50 99.21
CA GLN A 11 -71.25 111.08 99.93
C GLN A 11 -71.48 109.56 100.03
N LEU A 12 -71.29 108.88 101.16
CA LEU A 12 -71.58 109.28 102.55
C LEU A 12 -72.96 109.95 102.65
N GLN A 13 -74.01 109.14 102.75
CA GLN A 13 -75.06 109.43 103.71
C GLN A 13 -75.74 108.15 104.24
N PRO A 14 -75.43 107.79 105.50
CA PRO A 14 -76.15 106.87 106.35
C PRO A 14 -77.12 107.65 107.25
N THR A 15 -78.30 107.09 107.51
CA THR A 15 -79.29 107.55 108.51
C THR A 15 -80.41 106.52 108.42
N GLU A 16 -80.73 105.74 109.44
CA GLU A 16 -81.56 106.07 110.62
C GLU A 16 -81.88 104.66 111.21
N VAL A 17 -81.89 104.35 112.51
CA VAL A 17 -82.53 105.00 113.66
C VAL A 17 -81.85 104.49 114.96
N GLU A 18 -81.53 105.44 115.83
CA GLU A 18 -81.50 105.43 117.31
C GLU A 18 -81.14 104.14 118.08
N GLU A 19 -79.98 104.16 118.74
CA GLU A 19 -79.89 104.18 120.20
C GLU A 19 -78.42 104.36 120.67
N THR A 20 -78.25 105.08 121.78
CA THR A 20 -77.02 105.28 122.59
C THR A 20 -76.12 106.49 122.25
N VAL A 21 -76.40 107.61 122.94
CA VAL A 21 -75.68 108.89 122.86
C VAL A 21 -74.97 109.16 124.18
N GLU A 22 -73.63 109.11 124.18
CA GLU A 22 -72.79 109.86 125.15
C GLU A 22 -71.31 109.95 124.70
N ASN A 23 -71.01 110.23 123.41
CA ASN A 23 -69.64 110.40 122.89
C ASN A 23 -69.61 111.08 121.50
N SER A 24 -69.55 112.43 121.35
CA SER A 24 -69.45 113.01 119.97
C SER A 24 -68.79 114.39 119.78
N LEU A 25 -68.00 114.94 120.71
CA LEU A 25 -67.26 116.20 120.42
C LEU A 25 -65.74 116.11 120.56
N VAL A 26 -65.22 114.94 120.99
CA VAL A 26 -63.80 114.52 120.84
C VAL A 26 -63.49 114.06 119.39
N ASP A 27 -64.50 113.81 118.55
CA ASP A 27 -64.35 113.21 117.22
C ASP A 27 -63.81 114.14 116.12
N ARG A 28 -63.74 115.46 116.33
CA ARG A 28 -63.18 116.38 115.33
C ARG A 28 -61.65 116.50 115.39
N GLU A 29 -61.03 116.24 116.54
CA GLU A 29 -59.56 116.28 116.70
C GLU A 29 -58.89 114.96 116.28
N LEU A 30 -59.60 113.83 116.41
CA LEU A 30 -59.03 112.51 116.13
C LEU A 30 -58.91 112.19 114.63
N LYS A 31 -59.69 112.89 113.77
CA LYS A 31 -59.67 112.66 112.32
C LYS A 31 -58.46 113.30 111.62
N ILE A 32 -58.02 114.46 112.11
CA ILE A 32 -56.83 115.17 111.58
C ILE A 32 -55.53 114.45 111.95
N GLN A 33 -55.47 113.80 113.12
CA GLN A 33 -54.29 113.02 113.53
C GLN A 33 -54.12 111.72 112.73
N LYS A 34 -55.20 111.11 112.22
CA LYS A 34 -55.13 109.87 111.42
C LYS A 34 -54.60 110.09 110.00
N GLU A 35 -55.01 111.17 109.32
CA GLU A 35 -54.52 111.45 107.95
C GLU A 35 -53.02 111.81 107.90
N LEU A 36 -52.51 112.45 108.96
CA LEU A 36 -51.09 112.79 109.08
C LEU A 36 -50.20 111.56 109.31
N GLN A 37 -50.70 110.56 110.04
CA GLN A 37 -49.99 109.29 110.25
C GLN A 37 -49.93 108.42 108.97
N GLU A 38 -50.98 108.43 108.15
CA GLU A 38 -51.04 107.64 106.92
C GLU A 38 -50.06 108.14 105.84
N LEU A 39 -49.89 109.47 105.72
CA LEU A 39 -48.95 110.06 104.75
C LEU A 39 -47.49 109.86 105.16
N THR A 40 -47.17 109.89 106.46
CA THR A 40 -45.80 109.59 106.94
C THR A 40 -45.41 108.14 106.67
N LEU A 41 -46.32 107.18 106.93
CA LEU A 41 -46.06 105.76 106.70
C LEU A 41 -45.82 105.44 105.22
N ARG A 42 -46.55 106.12 104.33
CA ARG A 42 -46.41 105.92 102.88
C ARG A 42 -45.12 106.51 102.29
N SER A 43 -44.57 107.55 102.91
CA SER A 43 -43.26 108.11 102.52
C SER A 43 -42.09 107.21 102.94
N GLU A 44 -42.20 106.55 104.09
CA GLU A 44 -41.18 105.63 104.60
C GLU A 44 -41.13 104.33 103.78
N GLN A 45 -42.29 103.81 103.37
CA GLN A 45 -42.35 102.61 102.51
C GLN A 45 -41.79 102.85 101.10
N MET A 46 -41.92 104.06 100.55
CA MET A 46 -41.36 104.37 99.22
C MET A 46 -39.84 104.51 99.27
N LYS A 47 -39.28 105.13 100.34
CA LYS A 47 -37.83 105.21 100.53
C LYS A 47 -37.18 103.84 100.73
N SER A 48 -37.78 102.96 101.54
CA SER A 48 -37.21 101.63 101.74
C SER A 48 -37.17 100.79 100.46
N LYS A 49 -38.10 101.05 99.54
CA LYS A 49 -38.21 100.33 98.26
C LYS A 49 -37.23 100.86 97.21
N GLU A 50 -36.94 102.17 97.21
CA GLU A 50 -35.87 102.75 96.39
C GLU A 50 -34.48 102.25 96.83
N GLU A 51 -34.22 102.19 98.14
CA GLU A 51 -32.95 101.68 98.67
C GLU A 51 -32.72 100.19 98.33
N GLN A 52 -33.76 99.36 98.36
CA GLN A 52 -33.67 97.94 97.97
C GLN A 52 -33.33 97.77 96.48
N LEU A 53 -33.96 98.56 95.60
CA LEU A 53 -33.72 98.49 94.16
C LEU A 53 -32.33 99.01 93.76
N GLU A 54 -31.79 100.01 94.46
CA GLU A 54 -30.42 100.47 94.24
C GLU A 54 -29.37 99.43 94.66
N LEU A 55 -29.61 98.73 95.77
CA LEU A 55 -28.73 97.65 96.23
C LEU A 55 -28.69 96.48 95.24
N GLU A 56 -29.85 96.06 94.74
CA GLU A 56 -29.97 94.96 93.79
C GLU A 56 -29.32 95.30 92.44
N ARG A 57 -29.44 96.56 92.00
CA ARG A 57 -28.78 97.05 90.78
C ARG A 57 -27.25 97.08 90.92
N GLN A 58 -26.72 97.41 92.09
CA GLN A 58 -25.27 97.38 92.34
C GLN A 58 -24.72 95.94 92.34
N LEU A 59 -25.46 94.99 92.92
CA LEU A 59 -25.05 93.57 92.96
C LEU A 59 -24.95 92.96 91.55
N LEU A 60 -25.96 93.21 90.72
CA LEU A 60 -25.99 92.75 89.32
C LEU A 60 -24.86 93.33 88.47
N LEU A 61 -24.44 94.57 88.75
CA LEU A 61 -23.33 95.21 88.05
C LEU A 61 -21.98 94.58 88.41
N GLN A 62 -21.80 94.19 89.68
CA GLN A 62 -20.61 93.46 90.12
C GLN A 62 -20.55 92.05 89.51
N GLU A 63 -21.66 91.31 89.49
CA GLU A 63 -21.68 89.97 88.87
C GLU A 63 -21.36 90.00 87.37
N LYS A 64 -21.86 91.01 86.65
CA LYS A 64 -21.56 91.19 85.23
C LYS A 64 -20.06 91.45 84.98
N GLN A 65 -19.40 92.23 85.84
CA GLN A 65 -17.96 92.50 85.70
C GLN A 65 -17.12 91.23 85.92
N VAL A 66 -17.44 90.45 86.96
CA VAL A 66 -16.72 89.20 87.26
C VAL A 66 -16.89 88.17 86.13
N LEU A 67 -18.07 88.09 85.52
CA LEU A 67 -18.31 87.21 84.36
C LEU A 67 -17.53 87.64 83.12
N GLN A 68 -17.39 88.95 82.87
CA GLN A 68 -16.60 89.46 81.74
C GLN A 68 -15.10 89.19 81.92
N GLU A 69 -14.56 89.35 83.13
CA GLU A 69 -13.16 89.01 83.42
C GLU A 69 -12.87 87.52 83.22
N LYS A 70 -13.75 86.64 83.74
CA LYS A 70 -13.59 85.18 83.56
C LYS A 70 -13.67 84.72 82.11
N MET A 71 -14.49 85.36 81.27
CA MET A 71 -14.52 85.03 79.85
C MET A 71 -13.23 85.44 79.12
N LEU A 72 -12.67 86.59 79.48
CA LEU A 72 -11.41 87.07 78.88
C LEU A 72 -10.24 86.15 79.25
N GLU A 73 -10.16 85.72 80.52
CA GLU A 73 -9.15 84.77 80.99
C GLU A 73 -9.25 83.43 80.26
N ASN A 74 -10.47 82.92 80.05
CA ASN A 74 -10.67 81.62 79.38
C ASN A 74 -10.30 81.68 77.88
N GLN A 75 -10.57 82.79 77.21
CA GLN A 75 -10.14 83.00 75.82
C GLN A 75 -8.61 83.09 75.70
N GLN A 76 -7.94 83.75 76.65
CA GLN A 76 -6.49 83.82 76.68
C GLN A 76 -5.88 82.42 76.92
N LEU A 77 -6.38 81.68 77.90
CA LEU A 77 -5.90 80.33 78.20
C LEU A 77 -6.09 79.36 77.02
N SER A 78 -7.23 79.44 76.31
CA SER A 78 -7.45 78.58 75.15
C SER A 78 -6.51 78.90 73.98
N SER A 79 -6.16 80.17 73.80
CA SER A 79 -5.21 80.58 72.76
C SER A 79 -3.78 80.11 73.07
N GLU A 80 -3.35 80.16 74.34
CA GLU A 80 -2.05 79.65 74.78
C GLU A 80 -1.94 78.12 74.66
N LEU A 81 -3.01 77.39 74.99
CA LEU A 81 -3.02 75.93 74.84
C LEU A 81 -2.94 75.51 73.37
N ALA A 82 -3.62 76.24 72.47
CA ALA A 82 -3.57 75.96 71.04
C ALA A 82 -2.17 76.21 70.45
N SER A 83 -1.50 77.31 70.82
CA SER A 83 -0.13 77.57 70.35
C SER A 83 0.87 76.53 70.86
N ARG A 84 0.69 76.07 72.11
CA ARG A 84 1.61 75.10 72.73
C ARG A 84 1.43 73.68 72.19
N GLN A 85 0.22 73.33 71.73
CA GLN A 85 -0.02 72.07 71.01
C GLN A 85 0.65 72.07 69.63
N LEU A 86 0.54 73.17 68.88
CA LEU A 86 1.19 73.31 67.58
C LEU A 86 2.72 73.20 67.67
N GLU A 87 3.35 73.85 68.66
CA GLU A 87 4.80 73.73 68.86
C GLU A 87 5.28 72.31 69.22
N LEU A 88 4.44 71.53 69.91
CA LEU A 88 4.74 70.14 70.26
C LEU A 88 4.62 69.22 69.04
N GLU A 89 3.58 69.39 68.23
CA GLU A 89 3.40 68.63 66.99
C GLU A 89 4.51 68.92 65.97
N GLU A 90 4.95 70.16 65.87
CA GLU A 90 6.02 70.56 64.95
C GLU A 90 7.37 69.93 65.35
N LYS A 91 7.69 69.90 66.65
CA LYS A 91 8.90 69.23 67.16
C LYS A 91 8.86 67.71 66.98
N GLU A 92 7.73 67.06 67.22
CA GLU A 92 7.59 65.62 66.98
C GLU A 92 7.74 65.27 65.49
N ALA A 93 7.26 66.14 64.59
CA ALA A 93 7.43 65.95 63.15
C ALA A 93 8.90 66.10 62.73
N GLU A 94 9.62 67.10 63.26
CA GLU A 94 11.05 67.30 62.99
C GLU A 94 11.90 66.11 63.44
N GLU A 95 11.66 65.57 64.64
CA GLU A 95 12.39 64.41 65.16
C GLU A 95 12.14 63.15 64.30
N ARG A 96 10.90 62.93 63.84
CA ARG A 96 10.57 61.81 62.94
C ARG A 96 11.26 61.92 61.59
N VAL A 97 11.31 63.12 61.01
CA VAL A 97 12.00 63.36 59.74
C VAL A 97 13.50 63.12 59.88
N GLN A 98 14.12 63.57 60.98
CA GLN A 98 15.54 63.29 61.24
C GLN A 98 15.82 61.79 61.39
N PHE A 99 14.98 61.06 62.12
CA PHE A 99 15.13 59.61 62.27
C PHE A 99 15.03 58.87 60.93
N ILE A 100 14.07 59.24 60.08
CA ILE A 100 13.90 58.64 58.75
C ILE A 100 15.11 58.92 57.85
N ASN A 101 15.65 60.14 57.88
CA ASN A 101 16.81 60.51 57.08
C ASN A 101 18.07 59.74 57.49
N ILE A 102 18.27 59.48 58.78
CA ILE A 102 19.39 58.66 59.27
C ILE A 102 19.27 57.21 58.77
N LYS A 103 18.06 56.63 58.87
CA LYS A 103 17.77 55.27 58.37
C LYS A 103 17.96 55.14 56.86
N LEU A 104 17.56 56.14 56.08
CA LEU A 104 17.78 56.18 54.63
C LEU A 104 19.27 56.24 54.28
N ALA A 105 20.05 57.06 54.99
CA ALA A 105 21.48 57.17 54.77
C ALA A 105 22.24 55.86 55.10
N GLU A 106 21.80 55.12 56.13
CA GLU A 106 22.34 53.78 56.43
C GLU A 106 22.01 52.76 55.34
N ALA A 107 20.76 52.76 54.85
CA ALA A 107 20.34 51.87 53.77
C ALA A 107 21.10 52.13 52.47
N ASP A 108 21.32 53.40 52.11
CA ASP A 108 22.09 53.77 50.91
C ASP A 108 23.57 53.33 51.02
N ARG A 109 24.17 53.43 52.20
CA ARG A 109 25.55 52.94 52.44
C ARG A 109 25.65 51.43 52.25
N LEU A 110 24.73 50.66 52.84
CA LEU A 110 24.70 49.21 52.69
C LEU A 110 24.49 48.79 51.24
N LYS A 111 23.64 49.49 50.49
CA LYS A 111 23.39 49.22 49.07
C LYS A 111 24.65 49.41 48.23
N VAL A 112 25.40 50.50 48.45
CA VAL A 112 26.65 50.77 47.73
C VAL A 112 27.72 49.72 48.05
N GLU A 113 27.78 49.24 49.30
CA GLU A 113 28.73 48.19 49.69
C GLU A 113 28.38 46.83 49.07
N LEU A 114 27.09 46.51 48.99
CA LEU A 114 26.60 45.30 48.33
C LEU A 114 26.88 45.32 46.82
N GLU A 115 26.63 46.44 46.15
CA GLU A 115 26.92 46.63 44.72
C GLU A 115 28.41 46.45 44.41
N LYS A 116 29.31 47.02 45.23
CA LYS A 116 30.76 46.80 45.09
C LYS A 116 31.17 45.34 45.25
N SER A 117 30.55 44.62 46.19
CA SER A 117 30.84 43.19 46.40
C SER A 117 30.36 42.31 45.22
N LEU A 118 29.24 42.68 44.59
CA LEU A 118 28.68 41.98 43.44
C LEU A 118 29.53 42.22 42.18
N ASP A 119 30.01 43.44 41.96
CA ASP A 119 30.89 43.74 40.83
C ASP A 119 32.24 43.02 40.95
N ALA A 120 32.81 42.95 42.14
CA ALA A 120 34.04 42.17 42.38
C ALA A 120 33.84 40.67 42.10
N LYS A 121 32.70 40.09 42.52
CA LYS A 121 32.37 38.68 42.21
C LYS A 121 32.14 38.46 40.71
N ARG A 122 31.54 39.42 40.00
CA ARG A 122 31.32 39.35 38.56
C ARG A 122 32.65 39.33 37.80
N GLU A 123 33.59 40.20 38.15
CA GLU A 123 34.93 40.19 37.55
C GLU A 123 35.68 38.88 37.80
N GLU A 124 35.54 38.27 38.98
CA GLU A 124 36.20 37.00 39.28
C GLU A 124 35.62 35.84 38.43
N ILE A 125 34.30 35.84 38.22
CA ILE A 125 33.63 34.86 37.36
C ILE A 125 34.01 35.04 35.89
N GLU A 126 34.06 36.28 35.40
CA GLU A 126 34.47 36.62 34.03
C GLU A 126 35.90 36.11 33.76
N ASN A 127 36.83 36.35 34.68
CA ASN A 127 38.21 35.90 34.59
C ASN A 127 38.34 34.36 34.63
N LYS A 128 37.52 33.66 35.44
CA LYS A 128 37.50 32.18 35.47
C LYS A 128 36.94 31.62 34.15
N LYS A 129 35.90 32.23 33.60
CA LYS A 129 35.30 31.84 32.32
C LYS A 129 36.30 32.00 31.18
N GLU A 130 37.04 33.10 31.13
CA GLU A 130 38.03 33.35 30.07
C GLU A 130 39.19 32.35 30.11
N LYS A 131 39.64 31.95 31.31
CA LYS A 131 40.68 30.90 31.47
C LYS A 131 40.19 29.53 31.00
N LEU A 132 38.96 29.14 31.36
CA LEU A 132 38.35 27.89 30.94
C LEU A 132 38.19 27.82 29.42
N VAL A 133 37.72 28.90 28.79
CA VAL A 133 37.58 28.96 27.31
C VAL A 133 38.94 28.75 26.63
N LYS A 134 40.00 29.39 27.10
CA LYS A 134 41.36 29.23 26.56
C LYS A 134 41.91 27.79 26.72
N GLU A 135 41.54 27.07 27.78
CA GLU A 135 41.90 25.65 27.93
C GLU A 135 41.11 24.74 26.98
N PHE A 136 39.81 25.01 26.79
CA PHE A 136 38.98 24.26 25.86
C PHE A 136 39.44 24.43 24.41
N ASP A 137 39.81 25.64 23.99
CA ASP A 137 40.32 25.90 22.64
C ASP A 137 41.62 25.15 22.37
N LYS A 138 42.55 25.09 23.34
CA LYS A 138 43.79 24.31 23.22
C LYS A 138 43.54 22.81 23.07
N LYS A 139 42.65 22.24 23.90
CA LYS A 139 42.29 20.81 23.79
C LYS A 139 41.61 20.50 22.45
N ARG A 140 40.80 21.43 21.95
CA ARG A 140 40.13 21.29 20.66
C ARG A 140 41.14 21.26 19.50
N GLU A 141 42.14 22.14 19.51
CA GLU A 141 43.22 22.13 18.51
C GLU A 141 44.06 20.84 18.54
N GLU A 142 44.34 20.29 19.73
CA GLU A 142 45.06 19.02 19.88
C GLU A 142 44.25 17.83 19.34
N LEU A 143 42.95 17.81 19.63
CA LEU A 143 42.01 16.82 19.10
C LEU A 143 41.91 16.90 17.57
N GLU A 144 41.82 18.09 17.00
CA GLU A 144 41.74 18.28 15.55
C GLU A 144 43.00 17.79 14.82
N LYS A 145 44.19 18.04 15.39
CA LYS A 145 45.46 17.52 14.87
C LYS A 145 45.56 15.99 14.93
N SER A 146 45.07 15.38 16.01
CA SER A 146 45.05 13.91 16.11
C SER A 146 44.06 13.28 15.14
N TYR A 147 42.89 13.90 14.93
CA TYR A 147 41.89 13.45 13.96
C TYR A 147 42.43 13.46 12.52
N ILE A 148 43.06 14.57 12.11
CA ILE A 148 43.69 14.69 10.76
C ILE A 148 44.76 13.62 10.54
N THR A 149 45.49 13.23 11.60
CA THR A 149 46.53 12.20 11.50
C THR A 149 45.91 10.81 11.29
N ILE A 150 44.86 10.48 12.04
CA ILE A 150 44.12 9.21 11.90
C ILE A 150 43.47 9.10 10.53
N GLU A 151 42.91 10.20 10.00
CA GLU A 151 42.28 10.23 8.69
C GLU A 151 43.28 9.99 7.55
N LYS A 152 44.51 10.52 7.68
CA LYS A 152 45.61 10.23 6.73
C LYS A 152 46.05 8.77 6.78
N ASP A 153 46.14 8.17 7.96
CA ASP A 153 46.50 6.75 8.09
C ASP A 153 45.39 5.84 7.53
N PHE A 154 44.12 6.20 7.77
CA PHE A 154 42.98 5.46 7.25
C PHE A 154 42.91 5.49 5.73
N THR A 155 43.15 6.67 5.12
CA THR A 155 43.17 6.82 3.66
C THR A 155 44.31 6.03 3.01
N LEU A 156 45.50 6.03 3.61
CA LEU A 156 46.63 5.19 3.16
C LEU A 156 46.32 3.69 3.26
N ARG A 157 45.69 3.24 4.36
CA ARG A 157 45.29 1.83 4.54
C ARG A 157 44.25 1.41 3.50
N LYS A 158 43.28 2.28 3.23
CA LYS A 158 42.24 2.06 2.22
C LYS A 158 42.84 1.90 0.82
N GLN A 159 43.79 2.75 0.43
CA GLN A 159 44.47 2.66 -0.85
C GLN A 159 45.31 1.38 -1.00
N ALA A 160 45.93 0.89 0.08
CA ALA A 160 46.64 -0.38 0.08
C ALA A 160 45.68 -1.57 -0.14
N LEU A 161 44.56 -1.59 0.60
CA LEU A 161 43.52 -2.61 0.45
C LEU A 161 42.88 -2.62 -0.95
N GLU A 162 42.62 -1.45 -1.53
CA GLU A 162 42.10 -1.35 -2.91
C GLU A 162 43.08 -1.93 -3.94
N LYS A 163 44.39 -1.73 -3.75
CA LYS A 163 45.42 -2.35 -4.61
C LYS A 163 45.43 -3.87 -4.46
N ASP A 164 45.36 -4.40 -3.25
CA ASP A 164 45.34 -5.85 -3.00
C ASP A 164 44.06 -6.51 -3.55
N ILE A 165 42.91 -5.85 -3.41
CA ILE A 165 41.65 -6.33 -4.01
C ILE A 165 41.75 -6.32 -5.54
N SER A 166 42.35 -5.28 -6.13
CA SER A 166 42.51 -5.19 -7.58
C SER A 166 43.45 -6.28 -8.13
N SER A 167 44.52 -6.62 -7.42
CA SER A 167 45.45 -7.67 -7.81
C SER A 167 44.81 -9.05 -7.71
N TYR A 168 44.08 -9.31 -6.61
CA TYR A 168 43.33 -10.55 -6.41
C TYR A 168 42.21 -10.75 -7.44
N ARG A 169 41.47 -9.68 -7.78
CA ARG A 169 40.46 -9.72 -8.85
C ARG A 169 41.08 -10.08 -10.19
N LYS A 170 42.25 -9.52 -10.50
CA LYS A 170 42.94 -9.77 -11.78
C LYS A 170 43.47 -11.20 -11.89
N THR A 171 43.94 -11.80 -10.79
CA THR A 171 44.32 -13.23 -10.77
C THR A 171 43.10 -14.12 -10.90
N ARG A 172 42.02 -13.82 -10.18
CA ARG A 172 40.78 -14.62 -10.24
C ARG A 172 40.10 -14.59 -11.61
N LEU A 173 40.11 -13.44 -12.28
CA LEU A 173 39.61 -13.31 -13.66
C LEU A 173 40.38 -14.18 -14.65
N LYS A 174 41.72 -14.27 -14.50
CA LYS A 174 42.55 -15.14 -15.34
C LYS A 174 42.28 -16.62 -15.10
N GLU A 175 42.04 -17.03 -13.85
CA GLU A 175 41.65 -18.41 -13.52
C GLU A 175 40.30 -18.76 -14.15
N LEU A 176 39.30 -17.88 -13.99
CA LEU A 176 37.97 -18.05 -14.58
C LEU A 176 38.01 -18.10 -16.11
N GLU A 177 38.83 -17.27 -16.76
CA GLU A 177 39.03 -17.33 -18.22
C GLU A 177 39.67 -18.65 -18.65
N GLN A 178 40.57 -19.23 -17.85
CA GLN A 178 41.16 -20.54 -18.14
C GLN A 178 40.13 -21.66 -17.97
N GLU A 179 39.36 -21.65 -16.88
CA GLU A 179 38.27 -22.61 -16.65
C GLU A 179 37.24 -22.56 -17.79
N TYR A 180 36.77 -21.37 -18.14
CA TYR A 180 35.82 -21.17 -19.25
C TYR A 180 36.37 -21.69 -20.58
N ASN A 181 37.64 -21.41 -20.89
CA ASN A 181 38.25 -21.90 -22.13
C ASN A 181 38.41 -23.43 -22.16
N THR A 182 38.64 -24.06 -21.00
CA THR A 182 38.70 -25.54 -20.93
C THR A 182 37.33 -26.17 -21.14
N GLU A 183 36.28 -25.63 -20.52
CA GLU A 183 34.91 -26.12 -20.73
C GLU A 183 34.42 -25.87 -22.16
N TYR A 184 34.71 -24.69 -22.71
CA TYR A 184 34.37 -24.36 -24.09
C TYR A 184 34.99 -25.34 -25.09
N LYS A 185 36.27 -25.72 -24.89
CA LYS A 185 36.93 -26.75 -25.71
C LYS A 185 36.28 -28.13 -25.56
N LEU A 186 35.88 -28.52 -24.36
CA LEU A 186 35.22 -29.80 -24.12
C LEU A 186 33.85 -29.86 -24.80
N VAL A 187 33.08 -28.77 -24.76
CA VAL A 187 31.78 -28.66 -25.43
C VAL A 187 31.94 -28.70 -26.95
N GLN A 188 32.94 -28.01 -27.51
CA GLN A 188 33.25 -28.07 -28.94
C GLN A 188 33.59 -29.50 -29.39
N GLN A 189 34.40 -30.25 -28.61
CA GLN A 189 34.70 -31.65 -28.91
C GLN A 189 33.46 -32.55 -28.90
N ARG A 190 32.55 -32.35 -27.94
CA ARG A 190 31.26 -33.09 -27.91
C ARG A 190 30.38 -32.74 -29.11
N LEU A 191 30.32 -31.47 -29.52
CA LEU A 191 29.57 -31.06 -30.70
C LEU A 191 30.14 -31.65 -31.99
N GLU A 192 31.46 -31.74 -32.12
CA GLU A 192 32.09 -32.42 -33.27
C GLU A 192 31.79 -33.92 -33.29
N GLN A 193 31.78 -34.59 -32.12
CA GLN A 193 31.37 -36.00 -32.04
C GLN A 193 29.91 -36.17 -32.47
N PHE A 194 28.98 -35.36 -31.94
CA PHE A 194 27.59 -35.42 -32.36
C PHE A 194 27.37 -35.13 -33.85
N ARG A 195 28.17 -34.24 -34.45
CA ARG A 195 28.12 -34.01 -35.90
C ARG A 195 28.52 -35.25 -36.69
N LYS A 196 29.58 -35.94 -36.28
CA LYS A 196 30.02 -37.20 -36.93
C LYS A 196 28.97 -38.29 -36.82
N ASP A 197 28.35 -38.44 -35.66
CA ASP A 197 27.29 -39.43 -35.45
C ASP A 197 26.07 -39.13 -36.34
N ILE A 198 25.70 -37.85 -36.49
CA ILE A 198 24.61 -37.42 -37.38
C ILE A 198 24.97 -37.70 -38.85
N GLU A 199 26.19 -37.41 -39.28
CA GLU A 199 26.65 -37.69 -40.64
C GLU A 199 26.62 -39.20 -40.95
N GLU A 200 27.01 -40.05 -40.00
CA GLU A 200 26.95 -41.50 -40.15
C GLU A 200 25.50 -42.00 -40.29
N ILE A 201 24.58 -41.48 -39.48
CA ILE A 201 23.15 -41.80 -39.58
C ILE A 201 22.57 -41.34 -40.93
N ILE A 202 22.94 -40.14 -41.41
CA ILE A 202 22.48 -39.65 -42.72
C ILE A 202 22.97 -40.58 -43.82
N LEU A 203 24.24 -41.00 -43.79
CA LEU A 203 24.81 -41.91 -44.78
C LEU A 203 24.07 -43.26 -44.80
N GLU A 204 23.75 -43.83 -43.64
CA GLU A 204 22.95 -45.06 -43.55
C GLU A 204 21.55 -44.89 -44.15
N LYS A 205 20.90 -43.76 -43.90
CA LYS A 205 19.57 -43.47 -44.47
C LYS A 205 19.61 -43.25 -45.97
N GLU A 206 20.64 -42.58 -46.49
CA GLU A 206 20.85 -42.40 -47.93
C GLU A 206 21.04 -43.75 -48.64
N GLN A 207 21.82 -44.66 -48.05
CA GLN A 207 22.00 -46.02 -48.59
C GLN A 207 20.68 -46.81 -48.64
N LEU A 208 19.86 -46.70 -47.59
CA LEU A 208 18.51 -47.31 -47.53
C LEU A 208 17.58 -46.73 -48.61
N ILE A 209 17.62 -45.40 -48.80
CA ILE A 209 16.84 -44.72 -49.84
C ILE A 209 17.29 -45.19 -51.22
N ASP A 210 18.59 -45.28 -51.49
CA ASP A 210 19.12 -45.76 -52.77
C ASP A 210 18.73 -47.22 -53.07
N GLN A 211 18.73 -48.08 -52.06
CA GLN A 211 18.23 -49.45 -52.19
C GLN A 211 16.75 -49.47 -52.55
N SER A 212 15.93 -48.65 -51.88
CA SER A 212 14.50 -48.53 -52.19
C SER A 212 14.24 -47.98 -53.60
N LEU A 213 15.02 -46.99 -54.04
CA LEU A 213 14.92 -46.42 -55.39
C LEU A 213 15.33 -47.44 -56.47
N LYS A 214 16.32 -48.30 -56.20
CA LYS A 214 16.68 -49.39 -57.11
C LYS A 214 15.57 -50.43 -57.23
N ALA A 215 14.94 -50.81 -56.13
CA ALA A 215 13.78 -51.71 -56.14
C ALA A 215 12.62 -51.09 -56.92
N LEU A 216 12.30 -49.83 -56.66
CA LEU A 216 11.18 -49.13 -57.32
C LEU A 216 11.43 -48.92 -58.82
N LYS A 217 12.70 -48.71 -59.24
CA LYS A 217 13.09 -48.69 -60.66
C LYS A 217 12.92 -50.06 -61.33
N ALA A 218 13.24 -51.15 -60.63
CA ALA A 218 13.05 -52.50 -61.14
C ALA A 218 11.56 -52.80 -61.34
N ASP A 219 10.71 -52.44 -60.37
CA ASP A 219 9.26 -52.60 -60.45
C ASP A 219 8.67 -51.77 -61.60
N ARG A 220 9.11 -50.51 -61.76
CA ARG A 220 8.68 -49.66 -62.87
C ARG A 220 9.03 -50.25 -64.24
N LEU A 221 10.21 -50.87 -64.35
CA LEU A 221 10.65 -51.53 -65.59
C LEU A 221 9.84 -52.80 -65.89
N MET A 222 9.40 -53.53 -64.86
CA MET A 222 8.46 -54.65 -65.00
C MET A 222 7.10 -54.16 -65.49
N PHE A 223 6.55 -53.10 -64.87
CA PHE A 223 5.30 -52.48 -65.31
C PHE A 223 5.37 -51.93 -66.74
N GLU A 224 6.49 -51.34 -67.16
CA GLU A 224 6.66 -50.89 -68.55
C GLU A 224 6.67 -52.05 -69.54
N LYS A 225 7.30 -53.19 -69.20
CA LYS A 225 7.26 -54.39 -70.03
C LYS A 225 5.84 -54.96 -70.16
N GLU A 226 5.09 -55.02 -69.05
CA GLU A 226 3.69 -55.45 -69.08
C GLU A 226 2.82 -54.51 -69.90
N ARG A 227 3.01 -53.19 -69.76
CA ARG A 227 2.30 -52.19 -70.56
C ARG A 227 2.60 -52.31 -72.05
N GLN A 228 3.86 -52.55 -72.42
CA GLN A 228 4.24 -52.78 -73.83
C GLN A 228 3.61 -54.07 -74.38
N ALA A 229 3.51 -55.13 -73.57
CA ALA A 229 2.83 -56.36 -73.97
C ALA A 229 1.33 -56.12 -74.21
N LEU A 230 0.67 -55.37 -73.32
CA LEU A 230 -0.72 -54.95 -73.46
C LEU A 230 -0.95 -54.10 -74.72
N GLN A 231 -0.08 -53.13 -75.00
CA GLN A 231 -0.18 -52.30 -76.21
C GLN A 231 -0.07 -53.14 -77.49
N LYS A 232 0.84 -54.11 -77.55
CA LYS A 232 0.94 -55.04 -78.68
C LYS A 232 -0.35 -55.83 -78.87
N THR A 233 -0.93 -56.34 -77.79
CA THR A 233 -2.22 -57.05 -77.88
C THR A 233 -3.36 -56.15 -78.34
N GLU A 234 -3.35 -54.88 -77.96
CA GLU A 234 -4.35 -53.89 -78.38
C GLU A 234 -4.19 -53.53 -79.88
N GLU A 235 -2.95 -53.39 -80.36
CA GLU A 235 -2.64 -53.20 -81.78
C GLU A 235 -3.06 -54.42 -82.62
N ASP A 236 -2.80 -55.64 -82.15
CA ASP A 236 -3.24 -56.87 -82.81
C ASP A 236 -4.77 -56.97 -82.91
N ILE A 237 -5.50 -56.53 -81.88
CA ILE A 237 -6.96 -56.46 -81.91
C ILE A 237 -7.44 -55.42 -82.93
N ARG A 238 -6.84 -54.22 -82.94
CA ARG A 238 -7.18 -53.18 -83.93
C ARG A 238 -6.91 -53.62 -85.35
N GLN A 239 -5.81 -54.33 -85.62
CA GLN A 239 -5.56 -54.88 -86.95
C GLN A 239 -6.64 -55.89 -87.37
N LYS A 240 -7.07 -56.77 -86.45
CA LYS A 240 -8.18 -57.70 -86.72
C LYS A 240 -9.50 -56.99 -87.00
N GLU A 241 -9.78 -55.88 -86.33
CA GLU A 241 -10.97 -55.06 -86.60
C GLU A 241 -10.91 -54.39 -87.99
N ILE A 242 -9.74 -53.88 -88.38
CA ILE A 242 -9.52 -53.31 -89.73
C ILE A 242 -9.69 -54.41 -90.80
N ASP A 243 -9.14 -55.60 -90.57
CA ASP A 243 -9.30 -56.73 -91.50
C ASP A 243 -10.77 -57.16 -91.62
N LEU A 244 -11.49 -57.26 -90.50
CA LEU A 244 -12.93 -57.58 -90.49
C LEU A 244 -13.75 -56.53 -91.26
N THR A 245 -13.52 -55.24 -90.99
CA THR A 245 -14.24 -54.15 -91.68
C THR A 245 -13.91 -54.10 -93.17
N SER A 246 -12.65 -54.36 -93.57
CA SER A 246 -12.28 -54.48 -94.98
C SER A 246 -13.01 -55.63 -95.67
N ARG A 247 -13.19 -56.76 -94.98
CA ARG A 247 -13.88 -57.94 -95.49
C ARG A 247 -15.38 -57.72 -95.60
N GLU A 248 -15.99 -57.02 -94.64
CA GLU A 248 -17.39 -56.57 -94.73
C GLU A 248 -17.62 -55.62 -95.90
N ASN A 249 -16.71 -54.67 -96.14
CA ASN A 249 -16.79 -53.75 -97.26
C ASN A 249 -16.64 -54.47 -98.62
N ALA A 250 -15.74 -55.45 -98.71
CA ALA A 250 -15.60 -56.29 -99.91
C ALA A 250 -16.89 -57.08 -100.22
N LEU A 251 -17.50 -57.69 -99.19
CA LEU A 251 -18.79 -58.39 -99.32
C LEU A 251 -19.92 -57.45 -99.76
N ARG A 252 -19.93 -56.20 -99.26
CA ARG A 252 -20.90 -55.18 -99.70
C ARG A 252 -20.72 -54.79 -101.17
N MET A 253 -19.47 -54.63 -101.62
CA MET A 253 -19.19 -54.36 -103.05
C MET A 253 -19.64 -55.52 -103.94
N GLU A 254 -19.37 -56.76 -103.53
CA GLU A 254 -19.79 -57.95 -104.28
C GLU A 254 -21.32 -58.03 -104.39
N GLN A 255 -22.05 -57.71 -103.32
CA GLN A 255 -23.51 -57.60 -103.35
C GLN A 255 -24.03 -56.49 -104.27
N GLN A 256 -23.33 -55.35 -104.36
CA GLN A 256 -23.70 -54.28 -105.28
C GLN A 256 -23.48 -54.67 -106.75
N LEU A 257 -22.36 -55.33 -107.06
CA LEU A 257 -22.08 -55.85 -108.41
C LEU A 257 -23.12 -56.88 -108.85
N LEU A 258 -23.48 -57.81 -107.96
CA LEU A 258 -24.55 -58.79 -108.23
C LEU A 258 -25.90 -58.14 -108.52
N LYS A 259 -26.22 -57.03 -107.85
CA LYS A 259 -27.44 -56.25 -108.15
C LYS A 259 -27.39 -55.56 -109.50
N SER A 260 -26.26 -54.92 -109.85
CA SER A 260 -26.12 -54.30 -111.17
C SER A 260 -26.17 -55.33 -112.30
N ASP A 261 -25.60 -56.51 -112.09
CA ASP A 261 -25.66 -57.60 -113.08
C ASP A 261 -27.09 -58.11 -113.27
N GLN A 262 -27.90 -58.17 -112.20
CA GLN A 262 -29.34 -58.48 -112.31
C GLN A 262 -30.10 -57.42 -113.12
N GLU A 263 -29.88 -56.13 -112.86
CA GLU A 263 -30.56 -55.04 -113.59
C GLU A 263 -30.22 -55.07 -115.09
N VAL A 264 -28.95 -55.29 -115.45
CA VAL A 264 -28.54 -55.42 -116.86
C VAL A 264 -29.19 -56.63 -117.53
N LEU A 265 -29.36 -57.74 -116.80
CA LEU A 265 -29.98 -58.95 -117.34
C LEU A 265 -31.48 -58.74 -117.61
N GLU A 266 -32.20 -58.07 -116.69
CA GLU A 266 -33.60 -57.71 -116.87
C GLU A 266 -33.80 -56.78 -118.08
N GLU A 267 -32.92 -55.79 -118.25
CA GLU A 267 -32.98 -54.86 -119.39
C GLU A 267 -32.68 -55.56 -120.73
N ARG A 268 -31.79 -56.56 -120.73
CA ARG A 268 -31.52 -57.38 -121.93
C ARG A 268 -32.73 -58.24 -122.30
N VAL A 269 -33.40 -58.86 -121.32
CA VAL A 269 -34.62 -59.65 -121.56
C VAL A 269 -35.76 -58.77 -122.09
N ALA A 270 -35.92 -57.56 -121.55
CA ALA A 270 -36.94 -56.61 -122.04
C ALA A 270 -36.72 -56.23 -123.52
N ARG A 271 -35.46 -55.97 -123.91
CA ARG A 271 -35.11 -55.67 -125.32
C ARG A 271 -35.39 -56.85 -126.26
N GLU A 272 -35.15 -58.08 -125.83
CA GLU A 272 -35.39 -59.26 -126.65
C GLU A 272 -36.90 -59.53 -126.87
N ILE A 273 -37.73 -59.27 -125.85
CA ILE A 273 -39.19 -59.36 -125.96
C ILE A 273 -39.73 -58.29 -126.93
N GLN A 274 -39.20 -57.07 -126.88
CA GLN A 274 -39.65 -55.98 -127.73
C GLN A 274 -39.32 -56.20 -129.22
N SER A 275 -38.13 -56.74 -129.51
CA SER A 275 -37.73 -57.15 -130.88
C SER A 275 -38.67 -58.21 -131.47
N ARG A 276 -39.08 -59.22 -130.69
CA ARG A 276 -40.02 -60.25 -131.15
C ARG A 276 -41.44 -59.72 -131.42
N LEU A 277 -41.88 -58.69 -130.69
CA LEU A 277 -43.16 -58.03 -130.93
C LEU A 277 -43.14 -57.24 -132.25
N GLU A 278 -42.07 -56.48 -132.51
CA GLU A 278 -41.89 -55.73 -133.75
C GLU A 278 -41.82 -56.65 -134.99
N GLU A 279 -41.18 -57.81 -134.87
CA GLU A 279 -41.12 -58.81 -135.95
C GLU A 279 -42.50 -59.39 -136.30
N LYS A 280 -43.38 -59.59 -135.30
CA LYS A 280 -44.74 -60.11 -135.49
C LYS A 280 -45.71 -59.07 -136.05
N ASP A 281 -45.55 -57.80 -135.67
CA ASP A 281 -46.36 -56.71 -136.25
C ASP A 281 -46.03 -56.48 -137.73
N LEU A 282 -44.78 -56.68 -138.14
CA LEU A 282 -44.33 -56.61 -139.53
C LEU A 282 -44.94 -57.71 -140.43
N GLU A 283 -45.15 -58.92 -139.90
CA GLU A 283 -45.87 -60.00 -140.62
C GLU A 283 -47.35 -59.64 -140.88
N VAL A 284 -48.01 -58.95 -139.94
CA VAL A 284 -49.41 -58.54 -140.07
C VAL A 284 -49.59 -57.43 -141.12
N GLU A 285 -48.66 -56.48 -141.19
CA GLU A 285 -48.62 -55.43 -142.22
C GLU A 285 -48.43 -56.01 -143.63
N GLN A 286 -47.54 -57.00 -143.80
CA GLN A 286 -47.28 -57.62 -145.11
C GLN A 286 -48.51 -58.32 -145.72
N VAL A 287 -49.35 -58.94 -144.89
CA VAL A 287 -50.59 -59.60 -145.37
C VAL A 287 -51.61 -58.57 -145.86
N LYS A 288 -51.69 -57.38 -145.24
CA LYS A 288 -52.57 -56.29 -145.69
C LYS A 288 -52.12 -55.69 -147.04
N VAL A 289 -50.81 -55.54 -147.24
CA VAL A 289 -50.23 -55.00 -148.50
C VAL A 289 -50.39 -55.96 -149.68
N ASN A 290 -50.37 -57.28 -149.45
CA ASN A 290 -50.55 -58.25 -150.54
C ASN A 290 -51.98 -58.28 -151.11
N ASN A 291 -52.98 -57.90 -150.31
CA ASN A 291 -54.38 -57.85 -150.76
C ASN A 291 -54.68 -56.60 -151.62
N SER A 292 -53.97 -55.48 -151.36
CA SER A 292 -54.10 -54.26 -152.17
C SER A 292 -53.35 -54.32 -153.51
N ARG A 293 -52.26 -55.10 -153.59
CA ARG A 293 -51.45 -55.29 -154.82
C ARG A 293 -52.15 -56.10 -155.92
N LEU A 294 -53.02 -57.05 -155.57
CA LEU A 294 -53.78 -57.84 -156.55
C LEU A 294 -54.82 -57.00 -157.31
N LEU A 295 -55.35 -55.95 -156.69
CA LEU A 295 -56.33 -55.03 -157.29
C LEU A 295 -55.70 -53.96 -158.20
N THR A 296 -54.40 -53.67 -158.07
CA THR A 296 -53.71 -52.62 -158.86
C THR A 296 -52.98 -53.16 -160.10
N ARG A 297 -52.49 -54.40 -160.09
CA ARG A 297 -51.75 -54.97 -161.24
C ARG A 297 -52.65 -55.31 -162.44
N ILE A 298 -53.94 -55.59 -162.21
CA ILE A 298 -54.94 -55.80 -163.28
C ILE A 298 -55.14 -54.52 -164.11
N ASN A 299 -55.00 -53.35 -163.50
CA ASN A 299 -55.22 -52.06 -164.17
C ASN A 299 -54.00 -51.56 -164.98
N MET A 300 -52.77 -51.98 -164.65
CA MET A 300 -51.58 -51.54 -165.39
C MET A 300 -51.27 -52.38 -166.64
N MET A 301 -51.86 -53.57 -166.80
CA MET A 301 -51.78 -54.33 -168.06
C MET A 301 -52.50 -53.64 -169.24
N GLN A 302 -53.18 -52.51 -169.02
CA GLN A 302 -53.92 -51.77 -170.05
C GLN A 302 -53.25 -50.47 -170.52
N GLN A 303 -52.13 -50.05 -169.93
CA GLN A 303 -51.41 -48.86 -170.38
C GLN A 303 -49.97 -49.20 -170.79
N GLU A 304 -49.76 -49.28 -172.10
CA GLU A 304 -48.53 -48.80 -172.71
C GLU A 304 -47.32 -49.78 -172.70
N ILE A 305 -47.15 -50.74 -173.60
CA ILE A 305 -47.53 -50.90 -175.03
C ILE A 305 -47.30 -49.65 -175.91
N ALA A 306 -47.00 -48.47 -175.36
CA ALA A 306 -46.95 -47.25 -176.16
C ALA A 306 -45.55 -46.77 -176.49
N GLU A 307 -44.52 -46.94 -175.66
CA GLU A 307 -43.24 -46.28 -175.96
C GLU A 307 -42.04 -47.21 -175.84
N HIS A 308 -41.92 -47.98 -176.92
CA HIS A 308 -40.73 -48.65 -177.42
C HIS A 308 -39.69 -47.60 -177.88
N ASN A 309 -38.41 -47.85 -177.58
CA ASN A 309 -37.18 -47.20 -178.10
C ASN A 309 -36.54 -46.09 -177.25
N GLU A 310 -35.54 -46.46 -176.44
CA GLU A 310 -34.12 -46.13 -176.65
C GLU A 310 -33.34 -46.67 -175.43
N ASN A 311 -32.59 -47.78 -175.54
CA ASN A 311 -31.17 -47.80 -175.92
C ASN A 311 -30.33 -46.70 -175.25
N ARG A 312 -29.15 -46.92 -174.66
CA ARG A 312 -28.31 -48.09 -174.35
C ARG A 312 -27.00 -47.50 -173.81
N ILE A 313 -26.25 -48.27 -172.99
CA ILE A 313 -24.77 -48.30 -172.90
C ILE A 313 -24.13 -47.15 -172.06
N ARG A 314 -23.20 -47.35 -171.09
CA ARG A 314 -22.10 -48.32 -170.86
C ARG A 314 -21.75 -48.28 -169.33
N LEU A 315 -21.57 -49.37 -168.56
CA LEU A 315 -20.44 -50.33 -168.51
C LEU A 315 -19.07 -49.64 -168.44
N GLY A 316 -18.11 -49.98 -167.57
CA GLY A 316 -17.92 -51.12 -166.66
C GLY A 316 -16.54 -50.98 -165.95
N ASN A 317 -16.30 -51.68 -164.83
CA ASN A 317 -15.52 -52.93 -164.73
C ASN A 317 -13.97 -52.69 -164.69
N ARG A 318 -13.12 -53.27 -163.82
CA ARG A 318 -13.18 -54.56 -163.08
C ARG A 318 -11.94 -54.79 -162.15
N THR A 319 -12.14 -55.55 -161.05
CA THR A 319 -11.32 -56.59 -160.31
C THR A 319 -9.88 -56.28 -159.82
N LEU A 320 -9.53 -56.44 -158.52
CA LEU A 320 -9.45 -57.58 -157.55
C LEU A 320 -8.08 -58.32 -157.44
N GLU A 321 -6.97 -57.82 -157.98
CA GLU A 321 -5.66 -58.49 -157.78
C GLU A 321 -4.48 -57.59 -157.35
N ASP A 322 -4.69 -56.28 -157.12
CA ASP A 322 -3.67 -55.37 -156.54
C ASP A 322 -3.87 -55.05 -155.05
N LEU A 323 -4.95 -55.54 -154.43
CA LEU A 323 -5.30 -55.37 -153.00
C LEU A 323 -4.33 -56.07 -152.02
N LEU A 324 -3.24 -56.66 -152.51
CA LEU A 324 -2.16 -57.24 -151.71
C LEU A 324 -0.85 -56.44 -151.79
N ARG A 325 -0.85 -55.26 -152.44
CA ARG A 325 0.31 -54.36 -152.55
C ARG A 325 0.20 -53.09 -151.71
N GLU A 326 -1.02 -52.67 -151.34
CA GLU A 326 -1.28 -51.48 -150.50
C GLU A 326 -0.92 -51.67 -149.01
N ILE A 327 -0.79 -52.91 -148.54
CA ILE A 327 -0.41 -53.19 -147.14
C ILE A 327 1.12 -53.05 -146.91
N GLU A 328 1.94 -53.24 -147.95
CA GLU A 328 3.41 -53.04 -147.88
C GLU A 328 3.83 -51.57 -148.12
N GLU A 329 2.98 -50.76 -148.76
CA GLU A 329 3.18 -49.30 -148.93
C GLU A 329 2.82 -48.52 -147.65
N SER A 330 1.83 -49.00 -146.89
CA SER A 330 1.43 -48.42 -145.60
C SER A 330 2.49 -48.53 -144.48
N GLN A 331 3.51 -49.39 -144.65
CA GLN A 331 4.65 -49.50 -143.72
C GLN A 331 5.83 -48.58 -144.08
N LYS A 332 5.83 -47.98 -145.29
CA LYS A 332 6.82 -46.95 -145.70
C LYS A 332 6.39 -45.53 -145.33
N GLU A 333 5.10 -45.23 -145.27
CA GLU A 333 4.59 -43.93 -144.81
C GLU A 333 4.83 -43.65 -143.32
N ILE A 334 5.01 -44.68 -142.48
CA ILE A 334 5.34 -44.53 -141.05
C ILE A 334 6.81 -44.09 -140.82
N VAL A 335 7.68 -44.29 -141.81
CA VAL A 335 9.10 -43.86 -141.75
C VAL A 335 9.25 -42.43 -142.25
N ASP A 336 8.46 -42.01 -143.24
CA ASP A 336 8.52 -40.65 -143.79
C ASP A 336 7.84 -39.61 -142.86
N LEU A 337 6.77 -39.97 -142.13
CA LEU A 337 6.15 -39.11 -141.09
C LEU A 337 7.02 -38.91 -139.83
N ARG A 338 8.06 -39.73 -139.62
CA ARG A 338 9.06 -39.53 -138.55
C ARG A 338 10.19 -38.56 -138.94
N GLN A 339 10.33 -38.23 -140.22
CA GLN A 339 11.31 -37.25 -140.70
C GLN A 339 10.73 -35.83 -140.87
N GLU A 340 9.40 -35.67 -140.86
CA GLU A 340 8.75 -34.34 -140.87
C GLU A 340 8.58 -33.70 -139.46
N LEU A 341 8.84 -34.45 -138.38
CA LEU A 341 8.65 -33.95 -137.00
C LEU A 341 9.85 -33.17 -136.41
N ASN A 342 10.90 -32.94 -137.20
CA ASN A 342 12.17 -32.36 -136.72
C ASN A 342 12.54 -30.99 -137.32
N VAL A 343 11.60 -30.27 -137.96
CA VAL A 343 11.87 -28.89 -138.40
C VAL A 343 10.67 -27.97 -138.13
N ARG A 344 10.63 -27.39 -136.92
CA ARG A 344 10.20 -26.02 -136.59
C ARG A 344 10.19 -25.79 -135.07
N PRO A 345 10.83 -24.74 -134.54
CA PRO A 345 10.52 -24.23 -133.20
C PRO A 345 9.46 -23.12 -133.28
N ASP A 346 8.33 -23.32 -132.60
CA ASP A 346 7.29 -22.30 -132.41
C ASP A 346 7.63 -21.38 -131.23
N GLN A 347 7.71 -20.08 -131.49
CA GLN A 347 7.95 -18.99 -130.52
C GLN A 347 6.91 -18.92 -129.37
N GLN A 348 5.81 -19.68 -129.44
CA GLN A 348 4.72 -19.67 -128.46
C GLN A 348 5.02 -20.45 -127.16
N VAL A 349 5.92 -21.44 -127.21
CA VAL A 349 6.32 -22.21 -126.01
C VAL A 349 7.27 -21.38 -125.13
N VAL A 350 8.08 -20.52 -125.73
CA VAL A 350 8.99 -19.60 -125.00
C VAL A 350 8.18 -18.57 -124.21
N THR A 351 7.14 -17.97 -124.80
CA THR A 351 6.30 -16.98 -124.11
C THR A 351 5.53 -17.58 -122.92
N LEU A 352 5.05 -18.82 -123.03
CA LEU A 352 4.37 -19.51 -121.91
C LEU A 352 5.34 -19.91 -120.79
N LEU A 353 6.60 -20.23 -121.12
CA LEU A 353 7.66 -20.48 -120.15
C LEU A 353 8.08 -19.20 -119.42
N GLU A 354 8.15 -18.08 -120.14
CA GLU A 354 8.43 -16.76 -119.55
C GLU A 354 7.33 -16.31 -118.58
N GLU A 355 6.04 -16.51 -118.93
CA GLU A 355 4.92 -16.21 -118.02
C GLU A 355 4.92 -17.11 -116.77
N LYS A 356 5.22 -18.40 -116.92
CA LYS A 356 5.35 -19.32 -115.77
C LYS A 356 6.55 -18.98 -114.90
N SER A 357 7.69 -18.56 -115.48
CA SER A 357 8.86 -18.09 -114.72
C SER A 357 8.50 -16.87 -113.89
N ARG A 358 7.84 -15.86 -114.48
CA ARG A 358 7.41 -14.66 -113.74
C ARG A 358 6.49 -14.99 -112.56
N ARG A 359 5.52 -15.89 -112.74
CA ARG A 359 4.66 -16.33 -111.61
C ARG A 359 5.43 -17.07 -110.52
N TYR A 360 6.46 -17.83 -110.89
CA TYR A 360 7.32 -18.50 -109.92
C TYR A 360 8.19 -17.49 -109.17
N ASP A 361 8.70 -16.47 -109.85
CA ASP A 361 9.48 -15.38 -109.25
C ASP A 361 8.62 -14.53 -108.29
N ASP A 362 7.37 -14.24 -108.66
CA ASP A 362 6.38 -13.56 -107.81
C ASP A 362 6.00 -14.42 -106.58
N LEU A 363 5.82 -15.73 -106.75
CA LEU A 363 5.52 -16.63 -105.64
C LEU A 363 6.74 -16.83 -104.72
N HIS A 364 7.95 -16.83 -105.29
CA HIS A 364 9.19 -16.94 -104.54
C HIS A 364 9.48 -15.68 -103.71
N THR A 365 9.19 -14.50 -104.26
CA THR A 365 9.26 -13.24 -103.51
C THR A 365 8.25 -13.20 -102.37
N GLN A 366 7.01 -13.65 -102.59
CA GLN A 366 6.02 -13.78 -101.51
C GLN A 366 6.45 -14.78 -100.43
N TYR A 367 7.04 -15.92 -100.82
CA TYR A 367 7.59 -16.89 -99.87
C TYR A 367 8.74 -16.30 -99.04
N LEU A 368 9.64 -15.55 -99.68
CA LEU A 368 10.74 -14.85 -98.99
C LEU A 368 10.22 -13.79 -98.02
N GLU A 369 9.19 -13.02 -98.39
CA GLU A 369 8.55 -12.06 -97.48
C GLU A 369 7.85 -12.75 -96.29
N ALA A 370 7.13 -13.84 -96.54
CA ALA A 370 6.49 -14.63 -95.48
C ALA A 370 7.52 -15.26 -94.54
N SER A 371 8.63 -15.77 -95.07
CA SER A 371 9.73 -16.35 -94.30
C SER A 371 10.44 -15.28 -93.45
N ARG A 372 10.64 -14.06 -93.98
CA ARG A 372 11.14 -12.92 -93.19
C ARG A 372 10.20 -12.56 -92.05
N LYS A 373 8.89 -12.45 -92.31
CA LYS A 373 7.88 -12.18 -91.26
C LYS A 373 7.84 -13.27 -90.20
N LEU A 374 7.96 -14.53 -90.59
CA LEU A 374 8.03 -15.65 -89.64
C LEU A 374 9.27 -15.53 -88.75
N HIS A 375 10.43 -15.21 -89.32
CA HIS A 375 11.66 -15.01 -88.56
C HIS A 375 11.57 -13.82 -87.60
N GLU A 376 10.98 -12.69 -88.04
CA GLU A 376 10.73 -11.54 -87.17
C GLU A 376 9.80 -11.89 -86.00
N LEU A 377 8.73 -12.67 -86.25
CA LEU A 377 7.82 -13.14 -85.21
C LEU A 377 8.48 -14.13 -84.25
N GLU A 378 9.36 -15.01 -84.73
CA GLU A 378 10.13 -15.92 -83.89
C GLU A 378 11.13 -15.19 -83.00
N MET A 379 11.82 -14.18 -83.54
CA MET A 379 12.69 -13.30 -82.76
C MET A 379 11.90 -12.51 -81.71
N ALA A 380 10.72 -11.99 -82.05
CA ALA A 380 9.84 -11.31 -81.10
C ALA A 380 9.34 -12.28 -80.01
N LYS A 381 8.93 -13.50 -80.38
CA LYS A 381 8.52 -14.55 -79.43
C LYS A 381 9.64 -14.89 -78.45
N HIS A 382 10.87 -15.07 -78.95
CA HIS A 382 12.03 -15.32 -78.10
C HIS A 382 12.33 -14.14 -77.16
N GLY A 383 12.15 -12.90 -77.63
CA GLY A 383 12.20 -11.69 -76.81
C GLY A 383 11.16 -11.68 -75.68
N TYR A 384 9.92 -12.10 -75.95
CA TYR A 384 8.89 -12.24 -74.92
C TYR A 384 9.18 -13.38 -73.95
N GLU A 385 9.65 -14.53 -74.42
CA GLU A 385 10.01 -15.68 -73.56
C GLU A 385 11.14 -15.32 -72.59
N THR A 386 12.17 -14.60 -73.06
CA THR A 386 13.25 -14.11 -72.20
C THR A 386 12.76 -13.06 -71.20
N SER A 387 11.86 -12.16 -71.60
CA SER A 387 11.24 -11.20 -70.69
C SER A 387 10.37 -11.87 -69.62
N VAL A 388 9.59 -12.89 -69.97
CA VAL A 388 8.80 -13.68 -69.03
C VAL A 388 9.70 -14.43 -68.05
N ALA A 389 10.81 -15.01 -68.51
CA ALA A 389 11.79 -15.66 -67.65
C ALA A 389 12.41 -14.66 -66.65
N GLN A 390 12.74 -13.44 -67.10
CA GLN A 390 13.24 -12.39 -66.20
C GLN A 390 12.19 -11.98 -65.15
N LEU A 391 10.92 -11.82 -65.55
CA LEU A 391 9.83 -11.51 -64.61
C LEU A 391 9.58 -12.64 -63.61
N GLN A 392 9.72 -13.90 -64.02
CA GLN A 392 9.62 -15.05 -63.12
C GLN A 392 10.74 -15.06 -62.07
N ILE A 393 11.98 -14.78 -62.49
CA ILE A 393 13.11 -14.67 -61.56
C ILE A 393 12.89 -13.50 -60.58
N GLN A 394 12.42 -12.35 -61.06
CA GLN A 394 12.10 -11.22 -60.20
C GLN A 394 11.00 -11.55 -59.20
N ARG A 395 9.95 -12.25 -59.63
CA ARG A 395 8.87 -12.70 -58.73
C ARG A 395 9.39 -13.67 -57.67
N GLN A 396 10.23 -14.63 -58.04
CA GLN A 396 10.85 -15.55 -57.08
C GLN A 396 11.71 -14.81 -56.07
N ASN A 397 12.51 -13.84 -56.51
CA ASN A 397 13.30 -13.00 -55.60
C ASN A 397 12.41 -12.20 -54.65
N TYR A 398 11.30 -11.62 -55.14
CA TYR A 398 10.35 -10.91 -54.30
C TYR A 398 9.70 -11.84 -53.26
N GLU A 399 9.26 -13.05 -53.66
CA GLU A 399 8.70 -14.04 -52.73
C GLU A 399 9.72 -14.48 -51.66
N MET A 400 11.00 -14.58 -52.03
CA MET A 400 12.08 -14.87 -51.08
C MET A 400 12.31 -13.71 -50.09
N GLU A 401 12.25 -12.46 -50.55
CA GLU A 401 12.37 -11.29 -49.68
C GLU A 401 11.17 -11.12 -48.74
N VAL A 402 9.95 -11.44 -49.19
CA VAL A 402 8.77 -11.47 -48.31
C VAL A 402 8.95 -12.50 -47.20
N LYS A 403 9.40 -13.72 -47.52
CA LYS A 403 9.69 -14.75 -46.52
C LYS A 403 10.81 -14.35 -45.56
N ARG A 404 11.85 -13.68 -46.05
CA ARG A 404 12.92 -13.13 -45.18
C ARG A 404 12.36 -12.10 -44.20
N ARG A 405 11.48 -11.22 -44.67
CA ARG A 405 10.84 -10.21 -43.83
C ARG A 405 9.96 -10.84 -42.76
N GLU A 406 9.17 -11.87 -43.09
CA GLU A 406 8.37 -12.63 -42.10
C GLU A 406 9.26 -13.28 -41.03
N VAL A 407 10.39 -13.87 -41.41
CA VAL A 407 11.34 -14.47 -40.45
C VAL A 407 11.94 -13.40 -39.53
N ILE A 408 12.30 -12.23 -40.07
CA ILE A 408 12.82 -11.11 -39.28
C ILE A 408 11.75 -10.56 -38.33
N GLU A 409 10.50 -10.43 -38.77
CA GLU A 409 9.38 -10.01 -37.91
C GLU A 409 9.15 -10.98 -36.75
N LEU A 410 9.21 -12.30 -37.01
CA LEU A 410 9.14 -13.31 -35.95
C LEU A 410 10.33 -13.24 -34.99
N GLN A 411 11.53 -12.90 -35.47
CA GLN A 411 12.70 -12.69 -34.60
C GLN A 411 12.54 -11.43 -33.75
N ILE A 412 12.04 -10.33 -34.33
CA ILE A 412 11.76 -9.09 -33.60
C ILE A 412 10.74 -9.35 -32.49
N GLN A 413 9.66 -10.09 -32.77
CA GLN A 413 8.67 -10.45 -31.74
C GLN A 413 9.30 -11.26 -30.60
N LYS A 414 10.15 -12.25 -30.90
CA LYS A 414 10.89 -13.00 -29.87
C LYS A 414 11.82 -12.12 -29.04
N TYR A 415 12.52 -11.18 -29.68
CA TYR A 415 13.40 -10.24 -28.97
C TYR A 415 12.59 -9.24 -28.14
N GLU A 416 11.42 -8.79 -28.59
CA GLU A 416 10.51 -7.96 -27.79
C GLU A 416 9.99 -8.71 -26.56
N GLU A 417 9.60 -9.98 -26.70
CA GLU A 417 9.20 -10.82 -25.57
C GLU A 417 10.34 -11.01 -24.56
N GLU A 418 11.56 -11.23 -25.03
CA GLU A 418 12.74 -11.38 -24.18
C GLU A 418 13.14 -10.05 -23.50
N VAL A 419 13.08 -8.94 -24.23
CA VAL A 419 13.29 -7.60 -23.66
C VAL A 419 12.22 -7.29 -22.61
N ASN A 420 10.97 -7.68 -22.82
CA ASN A 420 9.91 -7.50 -21.84
C ASN A 420 10.13 -8.38 -20.59
N ARG A 421 10.62 -9.61 -20.74
CA ARG A 421 11.04 -10.45 -19.60
C ARG A 421 12.21 -9.83 -18.83
N LEU A 422 13.21 -9.30 -19.52
CA LEU A 422 14.36 -8.65 -18.91
C LEU A 422 13.99 -7.31 -18.25
N LYS A 423 13.05 -6.55 -18.82
CA LYS A 423 12.49 -5.34 -18.20
C LYS A 423 11.75 -5.65 -16.91
N ALA A 424 10.96 -6.73 -16.86
CA ALA A 424 10.31 -7.17 -15.62
C ALA A 424 11.30 -7.52 -14.49
N ILE A 425 12.53 -7.90 -14.84
CA ILE A 425 13.62 -8.14 -13.88
C ILE A 425 14.31 -6.82 -13.47
N HIS A 426 14.38 -5.82 -14.36
CA HIS A 426 15.08 -4.55 -14.14
C HIS A 426 14.19 -3.40 -13.61
N GLU A 427 12.86 -3.45 -13.70
CA GLU A 427 11.92 -2.47 -13.09
C GLU A 427 11.76 -2.66 -11.57
N GLN A 428 12.30 -3.75 -11.01
CA GLN A 428 12.29 -4.06 -9.58
C GLN A 428 12.83 -2.95 -8.65
N PRO A 429 13.87 -2.13 -8.97
CA PRO A 429 14.42 -1.14 -8.04
C PRO A 429 13.50 0.06 -7.77
N GLU A 430 12.73 0.52 -8.77
CA GLU A 430 11.78 1.64 -8.59
C GLU A 430 10.53 1.17 -7.83
N GLU A 431 10.04 -0.03 -8.14
CA GLU A 431 8.98 -0.66 -7.36
C GLU A 431 9.42 -0.94 -5.92
N VAL A 432 10.66 -1.39 -5.69
CA VAL A 432 11.22 -1.57 -4.35
C VAL A 432 11.31 -0.25 -3.60
N LYS A 433 11.75 0.83 -4.26
CA LYS A 433 11.76 2.17 -3.64
C LYS A 433 10.36 2.67 -3.33
N ALA A 434 9.38 2.43 -4.19
CA ALA A 434 7.99 2.79 -3.94
C ALA A 434 7.38 1.97 -2.79
N ARG A 435 7.61 0.65 -2.77
CA ARG A 435 7.14 -0.27 -1.72
C ARG A 435 7.81 0.02 -0.37
N ARG A 436 9.12 0.30 -0.35
CA ARG A 436 9.82 0.78 0.86
C ARG A 436 9.33 2.16 1.27
N GLY A 437 9.06 3.05 0.32
CA GLY A 437 8.52 4.39 0.58
C GLY A 437 7.23 4.34 1.40
N VAL A 438 6.30 3.43 1.07
CA VAL A 438 5.03 3.26 1.83
C VAL A 438 5.25 2.78 3.27
N ILE A 439 6.35 2.07 3.53
CA ILE A 439 6.73 1.60 4.87
C ILE A 439 7.48 2.70 5.64
N GLU A 440 8.29 3.50 4.95
CA GLU A 440 9.07 4.61 5.50
C GLU A 440 8.24 5.90 5.70
N GLU A 441 6.98 5.92 5.25
CA GLU A 441 6.04 7.01 5.54
C GLU A 441 5.88 7.21 7.06
N PRO A 442 6.19 8.40 7.60
CA PRO A 442 6.15 8.64 9.03
C PRO A 442 4.70 8.60 9.54
N TYR A 443 4.47 7.82 10.60
CA TYR A 443 3.15 7.72 11.24
C TYR A 443 3.00 8.76 12.36
N PHE A 444 4.06 9.02 13.11
CA PHE A 444 4.07 9.99 14.20
C PHE A 444 4.70 11.32 13.80
N GLU A 445 4.10 12.42 14.23
CA GLU A 445 4.73 13.75 14.18
C GLU A 445 5.77 13.91 15.30
N MET A 446 6.92 14.50 14.96
CA MET A 446 7.99 14.76 15.92
C MET A 446 7.55 15.81 16.95
N LYS A 447 7.50 15.43 18.24
CA LYS A 447 7.15 16.33 19.35
C LYS A 447 8.40 16.68 20.16
N LYS A 448 8.39 17.86 20.81
CA LYS A 448 9.49 18.29 21.68
C LYS A 448 9.75 17.24 22.78
N MET A 449 10.98 16.73 22.81
CA MET A 449 11.49 15.87 23.87
C MET A 449 11.87 16.69 25.12
N LEU A 450 11.74 16.10 26.30
CA LEU A 450 12.36 16.61 27.53
C LEU A 450 13.88 16.64 27.36
N LYS A 451 14.53 17.71 27.88
CA LYS A 451 15.99 17.78 27.88
C LYS A 451 16.53 16.85 28.97
N THR A 452 17.55 16.05 28.64
CA THR A 452 18.23 15.11 29.57
C THR A 452 18.73 15.78 30.86
N SER A 453 18.93 17.11 30.86
CA SER A 453 19.33 17.89 32.04
C SER A 453 18.26 18.03 33.13
N GLN A 454 17.00 17.65 32.88
CA GLN A 454 15.93 17.58 33.88
C GLN A 454 15.74 16.12 34.30
N SER A 455 16.65 15.59 35.14
CA SER A 455 16.52 14.25 35.70
C SER A 455 15.36 14.21 36.70
N VAL A 456 14.22 13.67 36.28
CA VAL A 456 13.07 13.44 37.17
C VAL A 456 13.22 12.06 37.81
N SER A 457 13.05 11.98 39.13
CA SER A 457 13.00 10.68 39.84
C SER A 457 11.81 9.85 39.35
N GLU A 458 12.00 8.55 39.17
CA GLU A 458 10.96 7.62 38.70
C GLU A 458 9.67 7.73 39.54
N MET A 459 9.82 7.78 40.87
CA MET A 459 8.68 7.86 41.78
C MET A 459 7.95 9.21 41.69
N GLN A 460 8.68 10.31 41.47
CA GLN A 460 8.06 11.63 41.23
C GLN A 460 7.29 11.64 39.90
N TRP A 461 7.84 11.01 38.87
CA TRP A 461 7.19 10.85 37.56
C TRP A 461 5.91 10.02 37.67
N LEU A 462 5.93 8.90 38.40
CA LEU A 462 4.73 8.08 38.65
C LEU A 462 3.66 8.83 39.46
N LYS A 463 4.07 9.53 40.53
CA LYS A 463 3.15 10.38 41.32
C LYS A 463 2.50 11.47 40.47
N PHE A 464 3.25 12.07 39.55
CA PHE A 464 2.71 13.04 38.61
C PHE A 464 1.65 12.41 37.69
N ILE A 465 1.88 11.23 37.14
CA ILE A 465 0.90 10.53 36.30
C ILE A 465 -0.37 10.22 37.10
N ILE A 466 -0.24 9.68 38.33
CA ILE A 466 -1.37 9.36 39.21
C ILE A 466 -2.22 10.61 39.44
N HIS A 467 -1.60 11.72 39.85
CA HIS A 467 -2.28 12.99 40.11
C HIS A 467 -3.01 13.53 38.87
N GLN A 468 -2.39 13.40 37.69
CA GLN A 468 -2.99 13.85 36.44
C GLN A 468 -4.16 12.97 35.97
N CYS A 469 -4.08 11.65 36.20
CA CYS A 469 -5.20 10.75 35.99
C CYS A 469 -6.39 11.12 36.89
N GLU A 470 -6.16 11.36 38.18
CA GLU A 470 -7.19 11.77 39.14
C GLU A 470 -7.86 13.09 38.72
N LYS A 471 -7.07 14.11 38.35
CA LYS A 471 -7.57 15.37 37.81
C LYS A 471 -8.37 15.23 36.52
N SER A 472 -7.99 14.27 35.66
CA SER A 472 -8.73 13.97 34.44
C SER A 472 -10.06 13.23 34.69
N GLY A 473 -10.41 12.97 35.95
CA GLY A 473 -11.64 12.28 36.34
C GLY A 473 -11.56 10.77 36.18
N MET A 474 -10.35 10.19 36.20
CA MET A 474 -10.14 8.74 36.25
C MET A 474 -9.27 8.36 37.44
N LYS A 475 -9.90 7.77 38.47
CA LYS A 475 -9.20 7.27 39.64
C LYS A 475 -8.80 5.81 39.41
N PHE A 476 -7.50 5.57 39.32
CA PHE A 476 -6.93 4.21 39.32
C PHE A 476 -6.32 3.91 40.67
N ASN A 477 -6.29 2.63 41.04
CA ASN A 477 -5.57 2.21 42.22
C ASN A 477 -4.05 2.46 42.04
N LYS A 478 -3.39 3.04 43.05
CA LYS A 478 -1.95 3.32 43.02
C LYS A 478 -1.12 2.06 42.81
N ARG A 479 -1.49 0.96 43.49
CA ARG A 479 -0.83 -0.35 43.35
C ARG A 479 -0.95 -0.89 41.94
N LEU A 480 -2.11 -0.72 41.30
CA LEU A 480 -2.33 -1.11 39.89
C LEU A 480 -1.43 -0.34 38.92
N LEU A 481 -1.28 0.98 39.11
CA LEU A 481 -0.41 1.82 38.28
C LEU A 481 1.06 1.46 38.44
N ILE A 482 1.51 1.19 39.68
CA ILE A 482 2.88 0.74 39.98
C ILE A 482 3.12 -0.65 39.39
N ALA A 483 2.17 -1.57 39.53
CA ALA A 483 2.25 -2.90 38.94
C ALA A 483 2.34 -2.84 37.41
N PHE A 484 1.53 -1.99 36.78
CA PHE A 484 1.59 -1.74 35.34
C PHE A 484 2.94 -1.19 34.90
N HIS A 485 3.49 -0.20 35.62
CA HIS A 485 4.81 0.35 35.35
C HIS A 485 5.92 -0.71 35.47
N THR A 486 5.88 -1.51 36.54
CA THR A 486 6.85 -2.59 36.79
C THR A 486 6.76 -3.68 35.73
N ALA A 487 5.55 -4.02 35.28
CA ALA A 487 5.33 -4.97 34.19
C ALA A 487 5.94 -4.48 32.88
N LEU A 488 5.87 -3.18 32.58
CA LEU A 488 6.52 -2.57 31.41
C LEU A 488 8.05 -2.56 31.54
N LYS A 489 8.59 -2.29 32.74
CA LYS A 489 10.04 -2.35 32.98
C LYS A 489 10.61 -3.76 32.79
N THR A 490 9.82 -4.79 33.11
CA THR A 490 10.21 -6.20 32.93
C THR A 490 9.96 -6.77 31.52
N ALA A 491 9.75 -5.92 30.51
CA ALA A 491 9.48 -6.33 29.12
C ALA A 491 10.58 -7.20 28.48
N GLU A 492 11.80 -7.24 29.01
CA GLU A 492 12.83 -8.17 28.51
C GLU A 492 12.58 -9.63 28.88
N TYR A 493 11.94 -9.86 30.04
CA TYR A 493 11.62 -11.19 30.56
C TYR A 493 10.18 -11.59 30.24
N SER A 494 9.27 -10.62 30.33
CA SER A 494 7.85 -10.75 30.05
C SER A 494 7.44 -9.72 28.99
N PRO A 495 7.72 -9.99 27.70
CA PRO A 495 7.52 -9.02 26.61
C PRO A 495 6.12 -8.45 26.45
N LEU A 496 5.09 -9.15 26.94
CA LEU A 496 3.71 -8.75 26.77
C LEU A 496 3.05 -8.47 28.12
N THR A 497 2.51 -7.27 28.34
CA THR A 497 1.65 -6.99 29.50
C THR A 497 0.19 -7.08 29.08
N VAL A 498 -0.58 -8.00 29.66
CA VAL A 498 -1.99 -8.20 29.35
C VAL A 498 -2.86 -7.64 30.47
N LEU A 499 -3.80 -6.77 30.13
CA LEU A 499 -4.76 -6.15 31.03
C LEU A 499 -6.10 -6.87 30.90
N ALA A 500 -6.45 -7.68 31.91
CA ALA A 500 -7.67 -8.47 31.94
C ALA A 500 -8.76 -7.80 32.80
N GLY A 501 -10.02 -8.03 32.47
CA GLY A 501 -11.14 -7.64 33.33
C GLY A 501 -12.44 -7.45 32.55
N VAL A 502 -13.49 -7.01 33.23
CA VAL A 502 -14.81 -6.75 32.63
C VAL A 502 -14.77 -5.52 31.73
N SER A 503 -15.64 -5.45 30.72
CA SER A 503 -15.77 -4.25 29.88
C SER A 503 -16.10 -3.00 30.71
N GLY A 504 -15.58 -1.84 30.32
CA GLY A 504 -15.83 -0.57 31.00
C GLY A 504 -14.98 -0.26 32.25
N THR A 505 -14.03 -1.13 32.63
CA THR A 505 -13.16 -0.90 33.81
C THR A 505 -11.94 -0.01 33.55
N GLY A 506 -11.82 0.57 32.35
CA GLY A 506 -10.73 1.48 32.00
C GLY A 506 -9.45 0.81 31.48
N LYS A 507 -9.50 -0.47 31.06
CA LYS A 507 -8.34 -1.25 30.56
C LYS A 507 -7.60 -0.56 29.41
N SER A 508 -8.31 -0.02 28.43
CA SER A 508 -7.71 0.69 27.28
C SER A 508 -7.37 2.15 27.61
N GLU A 509 -8.02 2.73 28.62
CA GLU A 509 -7.77 4.10 29.06
C GLU A 509 -6.52 4.21 29.94
N LEU A 510 -6.17 3.18 30.73
CA LEU A 510 -4.97 3.19 31.57
C LEU A 510 -3.69 3.38 30.73
N PRO A 511 -3.37 2.56 29.70
CA PRO A 511 -2.22 2.78 28.82
C PRO A 511 -2.28 4.12 28.07
N ARG A 512 -3.48 4.55 27.67
CA ARG A 512 -3.69 5.82 26.96
C ARG A 512 -3.33 7.02 27.83
N LEU A 513 -3.79 7.07 29.08
CA LEU A 513 -3.48 8.15 30.02
C LEU A 513 -2.03 8.06 30.50
N TYR A 514 -1.55 6.86 30.78
CA TYR A 514 -0.15 6.60 31.15
C TYR A 514 0.82 7.13 30.10
N THR A 515 0.60 6.85 28.81
CA THR A 515 1.47 7.36 27.73
C THR A 515 1.32 8.86 27.50
N ARG A 516 0.09 9.40 27.64
CA ARG A 516 -0.20 10.83 27.47
C ARG A 516 0.49 11.70 28.54
N PHE A 517 0.40 11.30 29.80
CA PHE A 517 1.00 12.03 30.93
C PHE A 517 2.43 11.60 31.23
N GLY A 518 2.80 10.37 30.89
CA GLY A 518 4.16 9.87 31.01
C GLY A 518 5.09 10.33 29.89
N GLY A 519 4.56 10.83 28.77
CA GLY A 519 5.38 11.31 27.66
C GLY A 519 5.89 10.21 26.73
N LEU A 520 5.16 9.11 26.58
CA LEU A 520 5.49 8.03 25.63
C LEU A 520 4.69 8.19 24.34
N TYR A 521 5.16 7.61 23.24
CA TYR A 521 4.34 7.46 22.02
C TYR A 521 3.33 6.33 22.23
N TYR A 522 2.15 6.47 21.65
CA TYR A 522 1.02 5.57 21.87
C TYR A 522 0.45 5.13 20.53
N LEU A 523 0.44 3.82 20.30
CA LEU A 523 -0.15 3.21 19.11
C LEU A 523 -1.26 2.24 19.53
N PRO A 524 -2.54 2.63 19.45
CA PRO A 524 -3.65 1.69 19.61
C PRO A 524 -3.84 0.88 18.32
N LEU A 525 -3.89 -0.44 18.45
CA LEU A 525 -4.14 -1.40 17.39
C LEU A 525 -5.34 -2.28 17.78
N PRO A 526 -6.53 -2.02 17.22
CA PRO A 526 -7.69 -2.87 17.46
C PRO A 526 -7.51 -4.22 16.75
N VAL A 527 -7.47 -5.30 17.52
CA VAL A 527 -7.33 -6.66 16.96
C VAL A 527 -8.62 -7.06 16.27
N GLN A 528 -8.50 -7.65 15.08
CA GLN A 528 -9.65 -8.15 14.33
C GLN A 528 -9.79 -9.67 14.53
N PRO A 529 -11.02 -10.22 14.49
CA PRO A 529 -11.26 -11.65 14.72
C PRO A 529 -10.66 -12.56 13.63
N ASP A 530 -10.37 -12.02 12.44
CA ASP A 530 -9.78 -12.71 11.29
C ASP A 530 -8.24 -12.78 11.34
N TRP A 531 -7.60 -12.26 12.39
CA TRP A 531 -6.15 -12.32 12.55
C TRP A 531 -5.68 -13.75 12.83
N ASP A 532 -5.12 -14.39 11.80
CA ASP A 532 -4.67 -15.78 11.81
C ASP A 532 -3.17 -15.95 11.53
N SER A 533 -2.46 -14.86 11.25
CA SER A 533 -1.07 -14.89 10.78
C SER A 533 -0.30 -13.62 11.16
N PRO A 534 1.04 -13.67 11.28
CA PRO A 534 1.87 -12.49 11.57
C PRO A 534 1.73 -11.36 10.54
N GLN A 535 1.32 -11.69 9.31
CA GLN A 535 1.02 -10.73 8.25
C GLN A 535 -0.11 -9.76 8.63
N SER A 536 -1.04 -10.19 9.49
CA SER A 536 -2.10 -9.32 10.01
C SER A 536 -1.54 -8.17 10.86
N LEU A 537 -0.40 -8.39 11.51
CA LEU A 537 0.25 -7.44 12.39
C LEU A 537 1.21 -6.50 11.61
N PHE A 538 2.04 -7.06 10.74
CA PHE A 538 3.08 -6.32 9.99
C PHE A 538 2.62 -5.80 8.63
N GLY A 539 1.50 -6.30 8.11
CA GLY A 539 1.03 -6.03 6.76
C GLY A 539 1.37 -7.16 5.79
N TYR A 540 0.78 -7.08 4.61
CA TYR A 540 0.96 -8.05 3.54
C TYR A 540 1.14 -7.36 2.19
N PHE A 541 1.76 -8.08 1.26
CA PHE A 541 1.85 -7.65 -0.12
C PHE A 541 0.57 -8.04 -0.88
N ASN A 542 -0.14 -7.05 -1.42
CA ASN A 542 -1.26 -7.31 -2.32
C ASN A 542 -0.72 -7.47 -3.75
N SER A 543 -0.78 -8.69 -4.28
CA SER A 543 -0.33 -9.01 -5.64
C SER A 543 -1.20 -8.40 -6.74
N VAL A 544 -2.47 -8.08 -6.44
CA VAL A 544 -3.41 -7.46 -7.41
C VAL A 544 -3.09 -5.98 -7.59
N ASP A 545 -2.92 -5.25 -6.48
CA ASP A 545 -2.64 -3.82 -6.49
C ASP A 545 -1.15 -3.49 -6.61
N ASN A 546 -0.30 -4.51 -6.61
CA ASN A 546 1.16 -4.42 -6.65
C ASN A 546 1.77 -3.53 -5.53
N ARG A 547 1.04 -3.40 -4.42
CA ARG A 547 1.36 -2.51 -3.29
C ARG A 547 1.51 -3.31 -2.00
N PHE A 548 2.44 -2.87 -1.17
CA PHE A 548 2.56 -3.38 0.19
C PHE A 548 1.59 -2.62 1.11
N ASN A 549 0.66 -3.35 1.72
CA ASN A 549 -0.29 -2.80 2.68
C ASN A 549 0.38 -2.74 4.05
N ALA A 550 1.17 -1.69 4.26
CA ALA A 550 1.85 -1.45 5.53
C ALA A 550 0.85 -1.08 6.63
N THR A 551 0.88 -1.83 7.74
CA THR A 551 0.09 -1.50 8.93
C THR A 551 0.68 -0.27 9.66
N PRO A 552 -0.11 0.43 10.49
CA PRO A 552 0.41 1.51 11.35
C PRO A 552 1.59 1.06 12.22
N LEU A 553 1.62 -0.22 12.60
CA LEU A 553 2.69 -0.81 13.39
C LEU A 553 4.03 -0.80 12.65
N ILE A 554 4.10 -1.37 11.44
CA ILE A 554 5.38 -1.48 10.74
C ILE A 554 5.95 -0.10 10.40
N ARG A 555 5.08 0.85 10.02
CA ARG A 555 5.46 2.25 9.79
C ARG A 555 6.05 2.88 11.05
N SER A 556 5.39 2.66 12.18
CA SER A 556 5.89 3.13 13.47
C SER A 556 7.23 2.48 13.81
N MET A 557 7.34 1.15 13.74
CA MET A 557 8.58 0.42 14.07
C MET A 557 9.77 0.90 13.23
N VAL A 558 9.58 1.09 11.92
CA VAL A 558 10.62 1.64 11.06
C VAL A 558 11.00 3.07 11.47
N GLN A 559 10.02 3.91 11.81
CA GLN A 559 10.26 5.28 12.30
C GLN A 559 11.06 5.31 13.63
N PHE A 560 10.85 4.34 14.53
CA PHE A 560 11.58 4.20 15.78
C PHE A 560 12.93 3.47 15.63
N GLN A 561 13.26 2.97 14.44
CA GLN A 561 14.50 2.26 14.13
C GLN A 561 15.54 3.12 13.39
N GLN A 562 15.10 3.99 12.46
CA GLN A 562 15.99 4.66 11.50
C GLN A 562 17.16 5.38 12.19
N GLN A 563 18.40 4.97 11.91
CA GLN A 563 19.58 5.73 12.27
C GLN A 563 19.58 7.04 11.49
N THR A 564 19.94 8.12 12.18
CA THR A 564 20.04 9.48 11.67
C THR A 564 20.99 9.53 10.47
N ASN A 565 20.48 9.33 9.27
CA ASN A 565 21.19 9.63 8.03
C ASN A 565 20.81 11.05 7.59
N GLU A 566 21.73 11.76 6.93
CA GLU A 566 21.67 13.19 6.57
C GLU A 566 20.40 13.66 5.82
N ARG A 567 19.51 12.74 5.36
CA ARG A 567 18.24 13.06 4.69
C ARG A 567 16.99 12.92 5.57
N THR A 568 17.07 12.25 6.74
CA THR A 568 15.93 11.90 7.61
C THR A 568 16.10 12.37 9.05
N GLU A 569 16.91 13.40 9.28
CA GLU A 569 17.03 14.06 10.60
C GLU A 569 15.69 14.57 11.14
N ALA A 570 14.72 14.86 10.26
CA ALA A 570 13.42 15.39 10.64
C ALA A 570 12.37 14.34 11.07
N THR A 571 12.63 13.03 10.86
CA THR A 571 11.60 11.98 11.02
C THR A 571 11.97 10.83 11.94
N SER A 572 13.25 10.63 12.29
CA SER A 572 13.66 9.54 13.19
C SER A 572 13.24 9.80 14.64
N LEU A 573 12.59 8.82 15.26
CA LEU A 573 12.14 8.84 16.66
C LEU A 573 12.86 7.81 17.54
N LYS A 574 14.10 7.45 17.19
CA LYS A 574 14.88 6.43 17.90
C LYS A 574 14.98 6.68 19.41
N ASP A 575 15.09 7.94 19.81
CA ASP A 575 15.21 8.35 21.21
C ASP A 575 13.88 8.36 21.96
N GLY A 576 12.75 8.04 21.31
CA GLY A 576 11.45 7.96 21.96
C GLY A 576 11.08 6.52 22.36
N VAL A 577 10.29 6.38 23.42
CA VAL A 577 9.67 5.11 23.80
C VAL A 577 8.26 5.01 23.20
N LEU A 578 7.98 3.92 22.49
CA LEU A 578 6.69 3.60 21.91
C LEU A 578 5.98 2.52 22.72
N LEU A 579 4.74 2.78 23.13
CA LEU A 579 3.84 1.78 23.70
C LEU A 579 2.78 1.40 22.66
N VAL A 580 2.79 0.13 22.27
CA VAL A 580 1.80 -0.48 21.37
C VAL A 580 0.74 -1.17 22.22
N LEU A 581 -0.52 -0.78 22.03
CA LEU A 581 -1.68 -1.41 22.67
C LEU A 581 -2.43 -2.27 21.66
N LEU A 582 -2.45 -3.59 21.87
CA LEU A 582 -3.31 -4.53 21.17
C LEU A 582 -4.66 -4.58 21.90
N ASP A 583 -5.64 -3.85 21.37
CA ASP A 583 -6.97 -3.77 21.99
C ASP A 583 -7.80 -5.01 21.65
N GLU A 584 -8.43 -5.60 22.66
CA GLU A 584 -9.21 -6.84 22.59
C GLU A 584 -8.45 -8.00 21.94
N MET A 585 -7.23 -8.22 22.43
CA MET A 585 -6.29 -9.16 21.82
C MET A 585 -6.80 -10.60 21.74
N ASN A 586 -7.74 -10.97 22.62
CA ASN A 586 -8.32 -12.29 22.71
C ASN A 586 -9.52 -12.54 21.79
N LEU A 587 -9.85 -11.59 20.90
CA LEU A 587 -10.78 -11.84 19.79
C LEU A 587 -10.22 -12.89 18.81
N ALA A 588 -8.91 -12.85 18.59
CA ALA A 588 -8.18 -13.82 17.78
C ALA A 588 -7.30 -14.74 18.64
N HIS A 589 -6.80 -15.83 18.06
CA HIS A 589 -5.79 -16.65 18.75
C HIS A 589 -4.47 -15.89 18.78
N VAL A 590 -4.13 -15.30 19.93
CA VAL A 590 -2.90 -14.50 20.12
C VAL A 590 -1.65 -15.25 19.65
N GLU A 591 -1.61 -16.56 19.84
CA GLU A 591 -0.48 -17.39 19.41
C GLU A 591 -0.32 -17.51 17.89
N LEU A 592 -1.34 -17.29 17.08
CA LEU A 592 -1.22 -17.38 15.62
C LEU A 592 -0.54 -16.14 15.05
N TYR A 593 -1.02 -14.95 15.39
CA TYR A 593 -0.49 -13.70 14.84
C TYR A 593 0.73 -13.15 15.61
N PHE A 594 0.89 -13.49 16.89
CA PHE A 594 1.94 -12.92 17.76
C PHE A 594 3.09 -13.89 18.06
N SER A 595 3.02 -15.16 17.62
CA SER A 595 4.05 -16.19 17.93
C SER A 595 5.44 -15.84 17.43
N GLU A 596 5.55 -15.38 16.18
CA GLU A 596 6.84 -15.02 15.59
C GLU A 596 7.51 -13.89 16.39
N LEU A 597 6.73 -12.87 16.75
CA LEU A 597 7.22 -11.76 17.55
C LEU A 597 7.65 -12.21 18.95
N LEU A 598 6.89 -13.09 19.62
CA LEU A 598 7.27 -13.68 20.91
C LEU A 598 8.59 -14.46 20.82
N SER A 599 8.77 -15.26 19.77
CA SER A 599 10.01 -16.03 19.56
C SER A 599 11.22 -15.11 19.34
N LYS A 600 11.05 -14.05 18.54
CA LYS A 600 12.12 -13.08 18.24
C LYS A 600 12.46 -12.20 19.45
N LEU A 601 11.47 -11.82 20.27
CA LEU A 601 11.69 -11.10 21.52
C LEU A 601 12.46 -11.95 22.54
N GLU A 602 12.28 -13.28 22.55
CA GLU A 602 13.11 -14.18 23.37
C GLU A 602 14.55 -14.29 22.87
N LEU A 603 14.75 -14.39 21.56
CA LEU A 603 16.09 -14.39 20.98
C LEU A 603 16.84 -13.10 21.33
N ARG A 604 16.12 -11.97 21.39
CA ARG A 604 16.66 -10.66 21.79
C ARG A 604 17.12 -10.63 23.25
N ARG A 605 16.52 -11.46 24.12
CA ARG A 605 16.96 -11.62 25.50
C ARG A 605 18.26 -12.42 25.59
N ALA A 606 18.38 -13.50 24.81
CA ALA A 606 19.53 -14.40 24.86
C ALA A 606 20.77 -13.84 24.14
N ASN A 607 20.56 -13.04 23.09
CA ASN A 607 21.63 -12.51 22.25
C ASN A 607 21.81 -10.99 22.45
N PRO A 608 23.06 -10.52 22.58
CA PRO A 608 23.36 -9.08 22.54
C PRO A 608 23.13 -8.46 21.16
N ASP A 609 23.16 -9.28 20.10
CA ASP A 609 23.05 -8.84 18.72
C ASP A 609 21.62 -8.38 18.35
N PRO A 610 21.50 -7.42 17.42
CA PRO A 610 20.20 -6.93 16.95
C PRO A 610 19.40 -8.07 16.30
N VAL A 611 18.15 -8.24 16.74
CA VAL A 611 17.25 -9.27 16.21
C VAL A 611 16.33 -8.65 15.16
N PHE A 612 16.25 -9.31 14.01
CA PHE A 612 15.44 -8.85 12.88
C PHE A 612 14.22 -9.75 12.62
N ILE A 613 13.12 -9.09 12.24
CA ILE A 613 11.94 -9.69 11.63
C ILE A 613 12.03 -9.51 10.12
N ASP A 614 11.80 -10.59 9.39
CA ASP A 614 11.83 -10.58 7.94
C ASP A 614 10.41 -10.36 7.41
N ILE A 615 10.17 -9.23 6.75
CA ILE A 615 8.90 -8.90 6.11
C ILE A 615 8.96 -9.18 4.61
N ASP A 616 8.03 -9.99 4.13
CA ASP A 616 7.92 -10.36 2.72
C ASP A 616 7.31 -9.20 1.92
N LEU A 617 8.12 -8.60 1.05
CA LEU A 617 7.69 -7.50 0.16
C LEU A 617 7.04 -8.02 -1.14
N GLY A 618 7.01 -9.33 -1.38
CA GLY A 618 6.47 -9.98 -2.59
C GLY A 618 7.46 -10.95 -3.26
N ALA A 619 7.02 -11.64 -4.32
CA ALA A 619 7.81 -12.66 -5.00
C ALA A 619 9.05 -12.07 -5.72
N GLY A 620 10.21 -12.68 -5.52
CA GLY A 620 11.47 -12.31 -6.19
C GLY A 620 12.25 -11.15 -5.55
N MET A 621 11.86 -10.68 -4.36
CA MET A 621 12.54 -9.60 -3.63
C MET A 621 13.19 -10.08 -2.34
N ASP A 622 14.25 -9.39 -1.93
CA ASP A 622 14.82 -9.54 -0.60
C ASP A 622 13.83 -9.07 0.47
N LYS A 623 13.69 -9.89 1.51
CA LYS A 623 12.83 -9.57 2.66
C LYS A 623 13.32 -8.30 3.36
N LEU A 624 12.39 -7.43 3.74
CA LEU A 624 12.72 -6.25 4.54
C LEU A 624 13.02 -6.69 5.96
N LYS A 625 14.25 -6.44 6.42
CA LYS A 625 14.66 -6.76 7.79
C LYS A 625 14.37 -5.58 8.70
N VAL A 626 13.36 -5.71 9.56
CA VAL A 626 13.03 -4.71 10.59
C VAL A 626 13.59 -5.17 11.93
N GLU A 627 14.38 -4.31 12.57
CA GLU A 627 15.01 -4.62 13.86
C GLU A 627 14.02 -4.43 15.01
N LEU A 628 14.04 -5.36 15.98
CA LEU A 628 13.24 -5.26 17.20
C LEU A 628 13.95 -4.43 18.27
N SER A 629 13.84 -3.11 18.15
CA SER A 629 14.40 -2.15 19.10
C SER A 629 13.80 -2.27 20.51
N ARG A 630 14.61 -2.00 21.54
CA ARG A 630 14.21 -2.06 22.97
C ARG A 630 13.31 -0.90 23.41
N ASN A 631 13.06 0.06 22.52
CA ASN A 631 12.19 1.22 22.75
C ASN A 631 10.71 0.95 22.46
N VAL A 632 10.33 -0.26 22.00
CA VAL A 632 8.93 -0.65 21.76
C VAL A 632 8.45 -1.56 22.89
N LEU A 633 7.39 -1.13 23.58
CA LEU A 633 6.71 -1.83 24.66
C LEU A 633 5.36 -2.37 24.17
N TRP A 634 5.01 -3.61 24.57
CA TRP A 634 3.78 -4.28 24.12
C TRP A 634 2.79 -4.46 25.27
N VAL A 635 1.59 -3.95 25.08
CA VAL A 635 0.46 -4.10 25.99
C VAL A 635 -0.71 -4.68 25.22
N GLY A 636 -1.48 -5.55 25.85
CA GLY A 636 -2.74 -6.05 25.30
C GLY A 636 -3.88 -5.87 26.28
N THR A 637 -5.10 -5.66 25.79
CA THR A 637 -6.31 -5.73 26.62
C THR A 637 -7.05 -7.03 26.33
N MET A 638 -7.61 -7.62 27.38
CA MET A 638 -8.35 -8.87 27.32
C MET A 638 -9.68 -8.70 28.06
N ASN A 639 -10.78 -9.09 27.41
CA ASN A 639 -12.07 -9.22 28.09
C ASN A 639 -12.18 -10.63 28.69
N GLU A 640 -12.75 -10.77 29.88
CA GLU A 640 -12.93 -12.07 30.55
C GLU A 640 -14.24 -12.79 30.17
N ASP A 641 -14.96 -12.27 29.16
CA ASP A 641 -16.28 -12.75 28.75
C ASP A 641 -16.21 -14.05 27.93
N GLU A 642 -17.24 -14.91 28.05
CA GLU A 642 -17.32 -16.24 27.42
C GLU A 642 -17.19 -16.23 25.89
N THR A 643 -17.44 -15.10 25.24
CA THR A 643 -17.34 -14.93 23.78
C THR A 643 -15.92 -14.79 23.27
N THR A 644 -14.91 -14.88 24.14
CA THR A 644 -13.51 -14.62 23.81
C THR A 644 -12.62 -15.84 24.04
N LYS A 645 -11.52 -15.92 23.29
CA LYS A 645 -10.61 -17.07 23.32
C LYS A 645 -9.72 -16.99 24.56
N SER A 646 -9.54 -18.10 25.27
CA SER A 646 -8.61 -18.15 26.39
C SER A 646 -7.15 -18.02 25.92
N LEU A 647 -6.32 -17.33 26.70
CA LEU A 647 -4.88 -17.30 26.46
C LEU A 647 -4.27 -18.67 26.70
N SER A 648 -3.34 -19.09 25.84
CA SER A 648 -2.59 -20.32 26.05
C SER A 648 -1.49 -20.13 27.10
N ASP A 649 -1.09 -21.22 27.75
CA ASP A 649 0.00 -21.22 28.75
C ASP A 649 1.29 -20.62 28.19
N LYS A 650 1.54 -20.80 26.88
CA LYS A 650 2.66 -20.20 26.16
C LYS A 650 2.66 -18.68 26.21
N VAL A 651 1.50 -18.04 26.09
CA VAL A 651 1.37 -16.57 26.14
C VAL A 651 1.43 -16.10 27.59
N ILE A 652 0.79 -16.82 28.51
CA ILE A 652 0.81 -16.53 29.95
C ILE A 652 2.24 -16.59 30.50
N ASP A 653 3.02 -17.60 30.14
CA ASP A 653 4.43 -17.72 30.55
C ASP A 653 5.28 -16.52 30.10
N ARG A 654 4.95 -15.96 28.94
CA ARG A 654 5.66 -14.85 28.27
C ARG A 654 5.11 -13.47 28.62
N GLY A 655 4.00 -13.38 29.33
CA GLY A 655 3.36 -12.11 29.62
C GLY A 655 3.02 -11.91 31.09
N ASN A 656 2.79 -10.66 31.47
CA ASN A 656 2.30 -10.31 32.80
C ASN A 656 0.78 -10.10 32.71
N LEU A 657 -0.02 -10.92 33.39
CA LEU A 657 -1.48 -10.78 33.39
C LEU A 657 -1.93 -9.92 34.58
N ILE A 658 -2.32 -8.67 34.32
CA ILE A 658 -2.83 -7.76 35.34
C ILE A 658 -4.35 -7.76 35.30
N SER A 659 -4.99 -8.18 36.40
CA SER A 659 -6.44 -8.25 36.52
C SER A 659 -7.00 -6.95 37.08
N PHE A 660 -7.95 -6.33 36.37
CA PHE A 660 -8.63 -5.12 36.83
C PHE A 660 -9.74 -5.47 37.81
N PRO A 661 -9.82 -4.78 38.96
CA PRO A 661 -10.90 -4.98 39.89
C PRO A 661 -12.23 -4.57 39.26
N ARG A 662 -13.30 -5.25 39.66
CA ARG A 662 -14.66 -4.82 39.31
C ARG A 662 -14.97 -3.55 40.10
N PRO A 663 -15.44 -2.47 39.45
CA PRO A 663 -15.78 -1.24 40.15
C PRO A 663 -16.91 -1.51 41.14
N THR A 664 -16.66 -1.25 42.41
CA THR A 664 -17.65 -1.32 43.49
C THR A 664 -18.48 -0.04 43.60
N THR A 665 -17.91 1.08 43.13
CA THR A 665 -18.53 2.41 43.08
C THR A 665 -18.50 2.93 41.65
N PHE A 666 -19.63 3.50 41.21
CA PHE A 666 -19.73 4.14 39.90
C PHE A 666 -19.57 5.65 40.07
N GLU A 667 -18.45 6.19 39.60
CA GLU A 667 -18.18 7.63 39.64
C GLU A 667 -18.67 8.31 38.34
N ASP A 668 -19.49 9.36 38.47
CA ASP A 668 -19.92 10.18 37.34
C ASP A 668 -18.79 11.12 36.88
N ARG A 669 -18.45 11.09 35.58
CA ARG A 669 -17.53 12.05 34.98
C ARG A 669 -18.17 13.43 34.86
N LYS A 670 -17.98 14.31 35.84
CA LYS A 670 -18.39 15.73 35.75
C LYS A 670 -17.23 16.57 35.21
N ASN A 671 -17.38 17.07 33.97
CA ASN A 671 -16.49 18.02 33.30
C ASN A 671 -14.97 17.71 33.36
N ALA A 672 -14.56 16.57 32.79
CA ALA A 672 -13.16 16.26 32.60
C ALA A 672 -12.56 17.02 31.40
N SER A 673 -11.90 18.15 31.66
CA SER A 673 -10.97 18.75 30.70
C SER A 673 -9.68 17.95 30.72
N LEU A 674 -9.37 17.20 29.65
CA LEU A 674 -8.08 16.53 29.50
C LEU A 674 -6.95 17.58 29.48
N GLU A 675 -6.10 17.59 30.52
CA GLU A 675 -4.92 18.46 30.59
C GLU A 675 -3.97 18.22 29.37
N LYS A 676 -3.08 19.19 29.12
CA LYS A 676 -2.11 19.12 28.02
C LYS A 676 -1.21 17.89 28.20
N ALA A 677 -0.94 17.21 27.09
CA ALA A 677 -0.03 16.06 27.10
C ALA A 677 1.38 16.47 27.55
N SER A 678 2.03 15.60 28.30
CA SER A 678 3.40 15.82 28.75
C SER A 678 4.39 15.80 27.59
N PRO A 679 5.51 16.53 27.70
CA PRO A 679 6.61 16.42 26.75
C PRO A 679 7.14 14.98 26.71
N LYS A 680 7.74 14.59 25.58
CA LYS A 680 8.16 13.20 25.35
C LYS A 680 9.41 12.86 26.16
N ILE A 681 9.46 11.70 26.81
CA ILE A 681 10.64 11.25 27.56
C ILE A 681 11.68 10.63 26.63
N PRO A 682 12.98 10.95 26.79
CA PRO A 682 14.06 10.27 26.08
C PRO A 682 14.21 8.81 26.53
N LEU A 683 14.64 7.93 25.62
CA LEU A 683 14.94 6.53 25.88
C LEU A 683 16.03 6.36 26.94
N GLU A 684 17.01 7.28 27.00
CA GLU A 684 18.05 7.31 28.04
C GLU A 684 17.47 7.40 29.45
N MET A 685 16.40 8.17 29.63
CA MET A 685 15.74 8.32 30.93
C MET A 685 15.03 7.03 31.34
N TRP A 686 14.32 6.40 30.41
CA TRP A 686 13.68 5.09 30.63
C TRP A 686 14.72 4.01 30.96
N ASN A 687 15.82 3.97 30.21
CA ASN A 687 16.92 3.04 30.46
C ASN A 687 17.61 3.31 31.80
N GLY A 688 17.68 4.57 32.25
CA GLY A 688 18.16 4.93 33.58
C GLY A 688 17.34 4.26 34.70
N TRP A 689 16.01 4.26 34.58
CA TRP A 689 15.12 3.59 35.53
C TRP A 689 15.20 2.06 35.47
N LEU A 690 15.52 1.49 34.30
CA LEU A 690 15.79 0.05 34.15
C LEU A 690 17.11 -0.36 34.82
N ALA A 691 18.14 0.49 34.75
CA ALA A 691 19.47 0.19 35.28
C ALA A 691 19.54 0.16 36.82
N GLN A 692 18.53 0.69 37.52
CA GLN A 692 18.44 0.73 38.99
C GLN A 692 18.00 -0.61 39.62
N GLN A 693 18.07 -1.72 38.87
CA GLN A 693 17.71 -3.05 39.37
C GLN A 693 18.51 -3.41 40.63
N VAL A 694 17.80 -3.82 41.68
CA VAL A 694 18.41 -4.39 42.89
C VAL A 694 18.24 -5.91 42.89
N ILE A 695 19.32 -6.64 43.17
CA ILE A 695 19.33 -8.11 43.24
C ILE A 695 19.53 -8.52 44.70
N PHE A 696 18.49 -9.08 45.33
CA PHE A 696 18.55 -9.59 46.70
C PHE A 696 18.65 -11.12 46.68
N GLU A 697 19.85 -11.71 46.72
CA GLU A 697 19.97 -13.18 46.67
C GLU A 697 19.46 -13.86 47.96
N ASP A 698 19.76 -13.30 49.14
CA ASP A 698 19.42 -13.93 50.42
C ASP A 698 17.94 -13.77 50.80
N GLU A 699 17.34 -12.59 50.61
CA GLU A 699 15.94 -12.34 50.95
C GLU A 699 14.97 -13.03 49.96
N LEU A 700 15.38 -13.18 48.69
CA LEU A 700 14.59 -13.89 47.68
C LEU A 700 14.61 -15.41 47.85
N ALA A 701 15.54 -15.97 48.63
CA ALA A 701 15.64 -17.41 48.83
C ALA A 701 14.36 -17.98 49.47
N LYS A 702 13.75 -17.27 50.44
CA LYS A 702 12.47 -17.66 51.05
C LYS A 702 11.36 -17.79 49.99
N TYR A 703 11.25 -16.78 49.13
CA TYR A 703 10.25 -16.71 48.07
C TYR A 703 10.50 -17.74 46.96
N LYS A 704 11.77 -18.06 46.69
CA LYS A 704 12.16 -19.12 45.75
C LYS A 704 11.71 -20.50 46.23
N THR A 705 12.04 -20.84 47.47
CA THR A 705 11.65 -22.13 48.08
C THR A 705 10.13 -22.27 48.10
N ALA A 706 9.40 -21.20 48.45
CA ALA A 706 7.94 -21.20 48.40
C ALA A 706 7.39 -21.48 46.99
N LEU A 707 8.00 -20.91 45.95
CA LEU A 707 7.57 -21.13 44.57
C LEU A 707 7.93 -22.53 44.05
N GLU A 708 9.02 -23.12 44.52
CA GLU A 708 9.39 -24.52 44.26
C GLU A 708 8.42 -25.50 44.93
N GLU A 709 7.98 -25.22 46.17
CA GLU A 709 6.94 -25.99 46.86
C GLU A 709 5.59 -25.91 46.13
N ILE A 710 5.16 -24.70 45.74
CA ILE A 710 3.95 -24.51 44.92
C ILE A 710 4.05 -25.30 43.60
N ASN A 711 5.23 -25.34 42.99
CA ASN A 711 5.45 -26.14 41.78
C ASN A 711 5.31 -27.64 42.04
N GLY A 712 5.77 -28.14 43.20
CA GLY A 712 5.56 -29.53 43.61
C GLY A 712 4.08 -29.89 43.76
N TYR A 713 3.27 -28.98 44.32
CA TYR A 713 1.82 -29.19 44.43
C TYR A 713 1.10 -29.16 43.07
N LEU A 714 1.59 -28.36 42.12
CA LEU A 714 1.04 -28.30 40.76
C LEU A 714 1.26 -29.58 39.94
N GLU A 715 2.30 -30.37 40.26
CA GLU A 715 2.63 -31.61 39.57
C GLU A 715 1.48 -32.63 39.62
N VAL A 716 0.74 -32.66 40.73
CA VAL A 716 -0.42 -33.55 40.93
C VAL A 716 -1.50 -33.35 39.85
N VAL A 717 -1.67 -32.12 39.38
CA VAL A 717 -2.67 -31.74 38.36
C VAL A 717 -2.06 -31.74 36.95
N GLY A 718 -0.82 -32.22 36.81
CA GLY A 718 -0.09 -32.24 35.54
C GLY A 718 0.32 -30.85 35.03
N ARG A 719 0.41 -29.86 35.92
CA ARG A 719 0.85 -28.49 35.59
C ARG A 719 2.23 -28.23 36.19
N ALA A 720 3.00 -27.34 35.57
CA ALA A 720 4.34 -27.00 36.05
C ALA A 720 4.68 -25.52 35.84
N LEU A 721 5.50 -25.00 36.74
CA LEU A 721 6.18 -23.72 36.66
C LEU A 721 7.60 -23.96 36.13
N GLY A 722 7.88 -23.49 34.91
CA GLY A 722 9.23 -23.52 34.38
C GLY A 722 10.13 -22.46 35.04
N HIS A 723 11.44 -22.62 34.91
CA HIS A 723 12.45 -21.65 35.41
C HIS A 723 12.22 -20.21 34.94
N ARG A 724 11.57 -20.03 33.78
CA ARG A 724 11.18 -18.72 33.25
C ARG A 724 10.27 -17.95 34.19
N VAL A 725 9.34 -18.64 34.86
CA VAL A 725 8.41 -18.01 35.79
C VAL A 725 9.20 -17.40 36.94
N TRP A 726 10.09 -18.17 37.56
CA TRP A 726 10.97 -17.66 38.62
C TRP A 726 11.82 -16.46 38.17
N GLN A 727 12.46 -16.57 37.00
CA GLN A 727 13.25 -15.45 36.45
C GLN A 727 12.39 -14.20 36.25
N SER A 728 11.15 -14.34 35.78
CA SER A 728 10.25 -13.19 35.66
C SER A 728 9.86 -12.61 37.02
N VAL A 729 9.60 -13.45 38.02
CA VAL A 729 9.25 -13.01 39.39
C VAL A 729 10.42 -12.28 40.04
N GLN A 730 11.62 -12.86 39.99
CA GLN A 730 12.85 -12.26 40.52
C GLN A 730 13.10 -10.88 39.90
N ASN A 731 13.00 -10.77 38.57
CA ASN A 731 13.21 -9.50 37.90
C ASN A 731 12.07 -8.51 38.15
N TYR A 732 10.83 -8.97 38.32
CA TYR A 732 9.71 -8.11 38.69
C TYR A 732 9.94 -7.45 40.04
N ILE A 733 10.36 -8.21 41.04
CA ILE A 733 10.69 -7.67 42.37
C ILE A 733 11.86 -6.69 42.30
N GLY A 734 12.94 -7.05 41.60
CA GLY A 734 14.12 -6.20 41.48
C GLY A 734 13.91 -4.89 40.71
N HIS A 735 12.90 -4.82 39.84
CA HIS A 735 12.52 -3.60 39.12
C HIS A 735 11.37 -2.84 39.78
N HIS A 736 10.85 -3.31 40.91
CA HIS A 736 9.68 -2.69 41.52
C HIS A 736 10.03 -1.33 42.16
N PRO A 737 9.33 -0.22 41.82
CA PRO A 737 9.73 1.13 42.24
C PRO A 737 9.78 1.31 43.76
N LEU A 738 8.88 0.68 44.50
CA LEU A 738 8.86 0.77 45.97
C LEU A 738 10.03 0.02 46.61
N VAL A 739 10.51 -1.05 45.98
CA VAL A 739 11.67 -1.82 46.47
C VAL A 739 12.95 -1.01 46.24
N ILE A 740 13.09 -0.38 45.08
CA ILE A 740 14.24 0.49 44.76
C ILE A 740 14.30 1.65 45.76
N VAL A 741 13.18 2.36 45.98
CA VAL A 741 13.14 3.48 46.92
C VAL A 741 13.38 3.05 48.37
N ALA A 742 12.83 1.91 48.80
CA ALA A 742 13.07 1.39 50.15
C ALA A 742 14.55 1.03 50.37
N ASN A 743 15.19 0.46 49.35
CA ASN A 743 16.62 0.15 49.37
C ASN A 743 17.48 1.42 49.35
N GLU A 744 17.13 2.44 48.56
CA GLU A 744 17.82 3.74 48.57
C GLU A 744 17.71 4.46 49.92
N ASN A 745 16.62 4.25 50.66
CA ASN A 745 16.39 4.84 51.97
C ASN A 745 16.93 3.99 53.14
N GLU A 746 17.52 2.81 52.87
CA GLU A 746 18.05 1.87 53.87
C GLU A 746 17.03 1.46 54.96
N ASP A 747 15.73 1.38 54.61
CA ASP A 747 14.65 0.99 55.54
C ASP A 747 14.30 -0.50 55.38
N GLU A 748 14.81 -1.35 56.28
CA GLU A 748 14.61 -2.81 56.25
C GLU A 748 13.13 -3.24 56.39
N ASP A 749 12.33 -2.52 57.20
CA ASP A 749 10.93 -2.86 57.42
C ASP A 749 10.08 -2.49 56.20
N ALA A 750 10.35 -1.32 55.60
CA ALA A 750 9.70 -0.91 54.37
C ALA A 750 10.13 -1.79 53.18
N LEU A 751 11.40 -2.21 53.14
CA LEU A 751 11.93 -3.10 52.10
C LEU A 751 11.23 -4.46 52.13
N ASN A 752 11.14 -5.10 53.30
CA ASN A 752 10.48 -6.39 53.46
C ASN A 752 9.00 -6.35 53.02
N LYS A 753 8.27 -5.29 53.40
CA LYS A 753 6.88 -5.07 52.96
C LYS A 753 6.78 -4.84 51.46
N ALA A 754 7.69 -4.07 50.88
CA ALA A 754 7.71 -3.79 49.45
C ALA A 754 8.02 -5.06 48.62
N ILE A 755 8.97 -5.87 49.07
CA ILE A 755 9.30 -7.16 48.46
C ILE A 755 8.11 -8.12 48.54
N GLN A 756 7.46 -8.20 49.71
CA GLN A 756 6.26 -9.01 49.88
C GLN A 756 5.14 -8.57 48.92
N SER A 757 4.85 -7.27 48.84
CA SER A 757 3.85 -6.72 47.93
C SER A 757 4.17 -7.00 46.46
N ALA A 758 5.44 -6.86 46.06
CA ALA A 758 5.88 -7.14 44.69
C ALA A 758 5.81 -8.65 44.37
N PHE A 759 6.10 -9.52 45.35
CA PHE A 759 5.95 -10.96 45.21
C PHE A 759 4.48 -11.38 45.06
N GLU A 760 3.58 -10.80 45.85
CA GLU A 760 2.12 -11.00 45.71
C GLU A 760 1.65 -10.68 44.29
N GLU A 761 2.04 -9.50 43.77
CA GLU A 761 1.71 -9.08 42.40
C GLU A 761 2.28 -10.06 41.35
N ALA A 762 3.54 -10.46 41.50
CA ALA A 762 4.19 -11.37 40.57
C ALA A 762 3.54 -12.77 40.55
N ILE A 763 3.09 -13.27 41.70
CA ILE A 763 2.29 -14.51 41.81
C ILE A 763 0.97 -14.36 41.07
N VAL A 764 0.25 -13.25 41.27
CA VAL A 764 -1.03 -13.00 40.57
C VAL A 764 -0.81 -12.95 39.06
N HIS A 765 0.29 -12.34 38.59
CA HIS A 765 0.57 -12.21 37.16
C HIS A 765 0.96 -13.53 36.49
N LYS A 766 1.58 -14.48 37.22
CA LYS A 766 2.25 -15.65 36.63
C LYS A 766 1.76 -17.02 37.10
N VAL A 767 1.40 -17.14 38.38
CA VAL A 767 1.05 -18.43 39.01
C VAL A 767 -0.47 -18.61 39.02
N MET A 768 -1.22 -17.60 39.47
CA MET A 768 -2.69 -17.68 39.54
C MET A 768 -3.38 -17.99 38.20
N PRO A 769 -2.94 -17.46 37.04
CA PRO A 769 -3.56 -17.78 35.76
C PRO A 769 -3.39 -19.26 35.40
N LYS A 770 -2.32 -19.92 35.88
CA LYS A 770 -2.06 -21.35 35.68
C LYS A 770 -2.86 -22.24 36.59
N LEU A 771 -3.58 -21.71 37.56
CA LEU A 771 -4.53 -22.48 38.37
C LEU A 771 -5.92 -22.52 37.73
N ARG A 772 -6.16 -21.72 36.68
CA ARG A 772 -7.46 -21.63 36.01
C ARG A 772 -7.93 -22.99 35.47
N GLY A 773 -9.15 -23.38 35.79
CA GLY A 773 -9.78 -24.61 35.30
C GLY A 773 -9.39 -25.88 36.06
N ILE A 774 -8.70 -25.78 37.19
CA ILE A 774 -8.51 -26.90 38.13
C ILE A 774 -9.83 -27.14 38.87
N GLU A 775 -10.25 -28.39 39.03
CA GLU A 775 -11.46 -28.75 39.78
C GLU A 775 -11.31 -28.38 41.27
N VAL A 776 -12.34 -27.75 41.84
CA VAL A 776 -12.32 -27.33 43.26
C VAL A 776 -12.82 -28.43 44.20
N GLU A 777 -13.10 -29.62 43.67
CA GLU A 777 -13.54 -30.80 44.40
C GLU A 777 -12.62 -32.00 44.10
N GLY A 778 -12.58 -32.98 45.00
CA GLY A 778 -11.79 -34.21 44.80
C GLY A 778 -10.31 -34.08 45.15
N THR A 779 -9.48 -34.95 44.56
CA THR A 779 -8.03 -35.05 44.85
C THR A 779 -7.27 -33.79 44.46
N ALA A 780 -7.70 -33.09 43.41
CA ALA A 780 -7.11 -31.83 42.96
C ALA A 780 -7.22 -30.73 44.03
N TYR A 781 -8.31 -30.68 44.80
CA TYR A 781 -8.45 -29.71 45.88
C TYR A 781 -7.54 -30.06 47.07
N THR A 782 -7.58 -31.31 47.53
CA THR A 782 -6.86 -31.75 48.73
C THR A 782 -5.36 -31.80 48.56
N GLU A 783 -4.87 -32.20 47.39
CA GLU A 783 -3.44 -32.41 47.13
C GLU A 783 -2.77 -31.21 46.45
N CYS A 784 -3.53 -30.29 45.82
CA CYS A 784 -2.98 -29.12 45.14
C CYS A 784 -3.46 -27.80 45.75
N LEU A 785 -4.77 -27.49 45.72
CA LEU A 785 -5.27 -26.16 46.09
C LEU A 785 -5.14 -25.84 47.59
N SER A 786 -5.43 -26.79 48.48
CA SER A 786 -5.35 -26.58 49.93
C SER A 786 -3.91 -26.37 50.44
N PRO A 787 -2.91 -27.16 50.02
CA PRO A 787 -1.50 -26.88 50.35
C PRO A 787 -1.01 -25.53 49.80
N ILE A 788 -1.48 -25.13 48.61
CA ILE A 788 -1.15 -23.82 48.04
C ILE A 788 -1.76 -22.70 48.88
N GLU A 789 -2.99 -22.84 49.38
CA GLU A 789 -3.63 -21.85 50.26
C GLU A 789 -2.82 -21.63 51.55
N GLU A 790 -2.42 -22.72 52.22
CA GLU A 790 -1.64 -22.65 53.46
C GLU A 790 -0.29 -21.95 53.23
N LYS A 791 0.38 -22.24 52.10
CA LYS A 791 1.64 -21.60 51.77
C LYS A 791 1.48 -20.12 51.39
N LEU A 792 0.39 -19.78 50.70
CA LEU A 792 0.05 -18.38 50.41
C LEU A 792 -0.19 -17.60 51.71
N GLN A 793 -0.78 -18.22 52.74
CA GLN A 793 -0.97 -17.55 54.03
C GLN A 793 0.37 -17.21 54.73
N GLU A 794 1.41 -18.02 54.55
CA GLU A 794 2.75 -17.78 55.12
C GLU A 794 3.52 -16.68 54.37
N VAL A 795 3.40 -16.63 53.05
CA VAL A 795 4.30 -15.84 52.19
C VAL A 795 3.60 -14.61 51.58
N ALA A 796 2.30 -14.68 51.33
CA ALA A 796 1.50 -13.72 50.57
C ALA A 796 0.08 -13.57 51.18
N PRO A 797 -0.03 -13.11 52.44
CA PRO A 797 -1.30 -13.07 53.17
C PRO A 797 -2.35 -12.17 52.49
N GLY A 798 -1.93 -11.16 51.72
CA GLY A 798 -2.83 -10.29 50.97
C GLY A 798 -3.63 -10.99 49.86
N LEU A 799 -3.23 -12.20 49.44
CA LEU A 799 -3.88 -12.95 48.36
C LEU A 799 -4.89 -13.99 48.86
N VAL A 800 -4.92 -14.31 50.15
CA VAL A 800 -5.72 -15.42 50.68
C VAL A 800 -7.22 -15.19 50.48
N GLU A 801 -7.71 -13.97 50.72
CA GLU A 801 -9.10 -13.62 50.46
C GLU A 801 -9.48 -13.79 48.99
N ASP A 802 -8.60 -13.35 48.09
CA ASP A 802 -8.80 -13.43 46.65
C ASP A 802 -8.78 -14.89 46.15
N PHE A 803 -7.91 -15.72 46.74
CA PHE A 803 -7.82 -17.16 46.46
C PHE A 803 -9.09 -17.90 46.89
N ASN A 804 -9.62 -17.58 48.06
CA ASN A 804 -10.87 -18.17 48.55
C ASN A 804 -12.10 -17.76 47.73
N LEU A 805 -12.11 -16.53 47.21
CA LEU A 805 -13.11 -16.12 46.22
C LEU A 805 -12.97 -16.88 44.89
N ALA A 806 -11.74 -17.23 44.49
CA ALA A 806 -11.51 -18.01 43.26
C ALA A 806 -11.99 -19.47 43.37
N ILE A 807 -11.94 -20.05 44.58
CA ILE A 807 -12.42 -21.41 44.89
C ILE A 807 -13.95 -21.46 45.03
N SER A 808 -14.55 -20.49 45.73
CA SER A 808 -15.99 -20.48 46.07
C SER A 808 -16.94 -20.15 44.90
N ASN A 809 -16.47 -20.27 43.67
CA ASN A 809 -17.23 -19.97 42.46
C ASN A 809 -18.24 -21.06 42.10
N ALA A 810 -19.40 -20.66 41.55
CA ALA A 810 -20.50 -21.57 41.18
C ALA A 810 -20.18 -22.59 40.06
N TYR A 811 -19.00 -22.50 39.43
CA TYR A 811 -18.63 -23.30 38.27
C TYR A 811 -17.90 -24.61 38.63
N GLY A 812 -17.57 -24.85 39.91
CA GLY A 812 -16.85 -26.07 40.33
C GLY A 812 -15.39 -26.14 39.83
N VAL A 813 -14.86 -25.05 39.31
CA VAL A 813 -13.48 -24.93 38.83
C VAL A 813 -12.86 -23.63 39.32
N PHE A 814 -11.55 -23.64 39.54
CA PHE A 814 -10.78 -22.48 39.99
C PHE A 814 -10.78 -21.42 38.89
N ILE A 815 -11.27 -20.22 39.21
CA ILE A 815 -11.23 -19.07 38.30
C ILE A 815 -10.82 -17.83 39.08
N TRP A 816 -9.62 -17.32 38.80
CA TRP A 816 -9.16 -16.04 39.33
C TRP A 816 -9.92 -14.89 38.66
N ARG A 817 -10.80 -14.22 39.42
CA ARG A 817 -11.59 -13.04 38.97
C ARG A 817 -11.56 -11.89 39.97
N SER A 818 -10.78 -12.06 41.03
CA SER A 818 -10.70 -11.15 42.16
C SER A 818 -9.41 -10.33 42.08
N ALA A 819 -9.48 -9.11 42.59
CA ALA A 819 -8.35 -8.18 42.62
C ALA A 819 -8.38 -7.33 43.89
N LYS A 820 -8.88 -7.88 45.00
CA LYS A 820 -8.95 -7.17 46.28
C LYS A 820 -7.57 -6.93 46.87
N TYR A 821 -6.56 -7.71 46.49
CA TYR A 821 -5.16 -7.47 46.87
C TYR A 821 -4.69 -6.06 46.48
N LEU A 822 -5.32 -5.42 45.49
CA LEU A 822 -5.07 -4.03 45.13
C LEU A 822 -5.61 -3.04 46.16
N GLU A 823 -6.67 -3.38 46.90
CA GLU A 823 -7.33 -2.50 47.89
C GLU A 823 -6.53 -2.36 49.19
N ASN A 824 -5.58 -3.26 49.46
CA ASN A 824 -4.66 -3.14 50.60
C ASN A 824 -3.82 -1.87 50.41
N GLU A 825 -4.14 -0.81 51.17
CA GLU A 825 -3.46 0.49 51.05
C GLU A 825 -1.97 0.34 51.37
N ILE A 826 -1.14 0.55 50.35
CA ILE A 826 0.27 0.81 50.54
C ILE A 826 0.37 2.23 51.10
N ILE A 827 0.68 2.34 52.40
CA ILE A 827 0.99 3.60 53.05
C ILE A 827 2.29 4.12 52.43
N ILE A 828 2.17 4.96 51.40
CA ILE A 828 3.26 5.82 50.95
C ILE A 828 3.30 6.94 51.99
N GLU A 829 4.07 6.78 53.07
CA GLU A 829 4.24 7.85 54.04
C GLU A 829 4.72 9.12 53.30
N THR A 830 3.90 10.15 53.42
CA THR A 830 4.23 11.54 53.11
C THR A 830 5.34 12.00 54.04
N GLN A 831 6.60 11.69 53.72
CA GLN A 831 7.71 12.52 54.17
C GLN A 831 7.81 13.75 53.29
N ALA A 832 6.81 14.63 53.41
CA ALA A 832 7.09 16.06 53.32
C ALA A 832 7.71 16.42 54.67
N LYS A 833 9.04 16.25 54.80
CA LYS A 833 9.77 17.00 55.81
C LYS A 833 9.52 18.47 55.49
N SER A 834 8.85 19.14 56.41
CA SER A 834 8.76 20.58 56.53
C SER A 834 10.16 21.20 56.42
N GLU A 835 10.48 21.72 55.23
CA GLU A 835 11.52 22.74 55.03
C GLU A 835 10.91 24.16 54.98
N ASP A 836 9.71 24.33 55.54
CA ASP A 836 8.98 25.62 55.56
C ASP A 836 8.82 26.18 56.98
N SER A 837 9.88 26.07 57.80
CA SER A 837 9.92 26.70 59.12
C SER A 837 11.31 27.22 59.51
N THR A 838 11.95 27.97 58.63
CA THR A 838 13.06 28.89 58.99
C THR A 838 13.13 30.04 57.99
N GLU A 839 12.12 30.91 57.96
CA GLU A 839 12.25 32.27 57.39
C GLU A 839 11.07 33.15 57.86
N SER A 840 10.92 33.29 59.18
CA SER A 840 10.11 34.37 59.79
C SER A 840 10.57 34.61 61.22
N ASN A 841 11.81 35.07 61.38
CA ASN A 841 12.29 35.83 62.53
C ASN A 841 13.69 36.34 62.18
N GLU A 842 13.73 37.44 61.44
CA GLU A 842 14.61 38.61 61.65
C GLU A 842 14.15 39.76 60.76
#